data_AF-A0A0C3LDF0-F1
#
_entry.id   AF-A0A0C3LDF0-F1
#
_cell.length_a   1.000
_cell.length_b   1.000
_cell.length_c   1.000
_cell.angle_alpha   90.00
_cell.angle_beta   90.00
_cell.angle_gamma   90.00
#
_symmetry.space_group_name_H-M   'P 1'
#
loop_
_entity.id
_entity.type
_entity.pdbx_description
1 polymer ?
#
loop_
_entity_poly.entity_id
_entity_poly.type
_entity_poly.pdbx_seq_one_letter_code
_entity_poly.pdbx_strand_id
1 'polypeptide(L)'
;MYLKRFRRSNLENILRQSLAKQVNTACRKMVYCPYCNATNGVVKKAGLLRIVHEKFRAKKTHGEMEKWKETFKTAVENDKQIAPLLNRAHEDLNPLKVLDLFRRISAEDCELLGSHPKFGRPEEMVWQYISVPPACIRPSVAQDGATNEDDITVKLAEIAFNNSILRMHLNKGAGTQQIVEQWNALSECVAVYINSETPGLPPNSGKPLRGFCQRLKGKQGRFRGNLSGKRVDFSGRTVISPDPNLQIDEVAVPERVAKVLTYPERVTEVNIERLRQAIRNGWDKHPGAAYVYSAGANVKRSLQHSKFNRAEFADKLEIGDIVERHVIDGDIVLFNRQPSLHKLSIMCHRAKVRPWRSFRLNECVCNPYNADFDGDEMNMHVPQTEEARTEALELMSVKKNLVTPRNGEPVISAIQDFITAAWLLSQRDRFFDRRQFTQICCYFNDANLQIDIPPPTIWKPKRLWTGKQIFNCMMKPNKDCEVLVNLESKCATFHKPDPKKWPPGVHIINDLSPNDGWLVIRNSEVMCGVMDKATVGGGKKTSVFSVIIRDYGPDDAALVMNRLAKTAARWLANIGFSLGINDVIPGPILSEKKNEMVERAYADCQQLIEKAKMGKLENKPGCDQEQTLEALISGVLSKVRGDVGDICMRELSRYNAPLIMATCGSKGGAVRSS
;
A
#
# COMPACT_ATOMS: atom_id res chain seq x y z
N MET A 1 12.43 15.20 47.02
CA MET A 1 12.46 13.85 46.39
C MET A 1 12.07 13.85 44.91
N TYR A 2 10.93 14.45 44.51
CA TYR A 2 10.45 14.43 43.13
C TYR A 2 11.29 15.26 42.14
N LEU A 3 11.78 16.46 42.52
CA LEU A 3 12.64 17.27 41.65
C LEU A 3 13.90 16.54 41.18
N LYS A 4 14.56 15.78 42.06
CA LYS A 4 15.72 14.94 41.70
C LYS A 4 15.36 13.86 40.67
N ARG A 5 14.10 13.40 40.64
CA ARG A 5 13.60 12.43 39.65
C ARG A 5 13.25 13.12 38.32
N PHE A 6 12.68 14.32 38.36
CA PHE A 6 12.39 15.13 37.16
C PHE A 6 13.65 15.65 36.47
N ARG A 7 14.68 16.00 37.23
CA ARG A 7 15.98 16.50 36.73
C ARG A 7 16.95 15.41 36.29
N ARG A 8 16.51 14.15 36.17
CA ARG A 8 17.35 13.08 35.61
C ARG A 8 17.61 13.36 34.13
N SER A 9 18.86 13.27 33.69
CA SER A 9 19.29 13.56 32.31
C SER A 9 18.59 12.67 31.27
N ASN A 10 18.33 11.41 31.59
CA ASN A 10 17.72 10.42 30.68
C ASN A 10 16.23 10.17 30.99
N LEU A 11 15.48 11.21 31.33
CA LEU A 11 14.06 11.06 31.67
C LEU A 11 13.19 10.97 30.41
N GLU A 12 12.78 9.76 30.06
CA GLU A 12 11.82 9.50 28.99
C GLU A 12 10.43 10.11 29.27
N ASN A 13 9.67 10.37 28.19
CA ASN A 13 8.36 11.02 28.28
C ASN A 13 7.33 10.20 29.08
N ILE A 14 7.30 8.87 28.92
CA ILE A 14 6.37 8.00 29.65
C ILE A 14 6.65 8.04 31.16
N LEU A 15 7.92 7.99 31.55
CA LEU A 15 8.34 8.10 32.95
C LEU A 15 7.99 9.50 33.51
N ARG A 16 8.18 10.55 32.73
CA ARG A 16 7.79 11.92 33.11
C ARG A 16 6.29 12.04 33.37
N GLN A 17 5.45 11.48 32.52
CA GLN A 17 4.00 11.45 32.71
C GLN A 17 3.60 10.65 33.95
N SER A 18 4.25 9.51 34.19
CA SER A 18 4.04 8.70 35.40
C SER A 18 4.42 9.46 36.67
N LEU A 19 5.56 10.15 36.67
CA LEU A 19 5.99 11.01 37.78
C LEU A 19 4.99 12.14 38.05
N ALA A 20 4.54 12.85 37.01
CA ALA A 20 3.54 13.92 37.14
C ALA A 20 2.22 13.38 37.72
N LYS A 21 1.80 12.17 37.32
CA LYS A 21 0.62 11.49 37.87
C LYS A 21 0.79 11.11 39.34
N GLN A 22 1.99 10.64 39.74
CA GLN A 22 2.31 10.35 41.14
C GLN A 22 2.22 11.61 42.00
N VAL A 23 2.81 12.72 41.55
CA VAL A 23 2.73 14.01 42.24
C VAL A 23 1.27 14.46 42.37
N ASN A 24 0.51 14.48 41.27
CA ASN A 24 -0.89 14.91 41.29
C ASN A 24 -1.75 14.07 42.25
N THR A 25 -1.52 12.75 42.30
CA THR A 25 -2.24 11.83 43.19
C THR A 25 -1.90 12.07 44.66
N ALA A 26 -0.65 12.41 44.97
CA ALA A 26 -0.25 12.81 46.32
C ALA A 26 -0.93 14.14 46.72
N CYS A 27 -0.91 15.14 45.83
CA CYS A 27 -1.53 16.45 46.09
C CYS A 27 -3.04 16.36 46.34
N ARG A 28 -3.78 15.54 45.59
CA ARG A 28 -5.24 15.37 45.76
C ARG A 28 -5.67 14.80 47.11
N LYS A 29 -4.77 14.18 47.88
CA LYS A 29 -5.06 13.66 49.23
C LYS A 29 -4.94 14.71 50.33
N MET A 30 -4.30 15.84 50.04
CA MET A 30 -4.07 16.91 51.00
C MET A 30 -5.30 17.82 51.09
N VAL A 31 -5.88 17.94 52.29
CA VAL A 31 -7.08 18.77 52.54
C VAL A 31 -6.71 20.16 53.05
N TYR A 32 -5.65 20.28 53.84
CA TYR A 32 -5.16 21.57 54.36
C TYR A 32 -3.83 21.91 53.70
N CYS A 33 -3.67 23.16 53.27
CA CYS A 33 -2.43 23.63 52.68
C CYS A 33 -1.33 23.69 53.75
N PRO A 34 -0.15 23.09 53.53
CA PRO A 34 0.94 23.13 54.51
C PRO A 34 1.55 24.53 54.71
N TYR A 35 1.33 25.48 53.78
CA TYR A 35 1.89 26.83 53.85
C TYR A 35 0.96 27.87 54.49
N CYS A 36 -0.31 27.88 54.08
CA CYS A 36 -1.28 28.90 54.53
C CYS A 36 -2.44 28.32 55.35
N ASN A 37 -2.45 27.01 55.60
CA ASN A 37 -3.50 26.28 56.32
C ASN A 37 -4.91 26.39 55.72
N ALA A 38 -5.05 26.92 54.49
CA ALA A 38 -6.32 27.02 53.80
C ALA A 38 -6.86 25.64 53.40
N THR A 39 -8.18 25.51 53.47
CA THR A 39 -8.90 24.29 53.08
C THR A 39 -9.02 24.17 51.57
N ASN A 40 -8.59 23.03 51.06
CA ASN A 40 -8.63 22.67 49.64
C ASN A 40 -9.48 21.42 49.45
N GLY A 41 -10.46 21.54 48.56
CA GLY A 41 -11.35 20.46 48.19
C GLY A 41 -11.13 20.00 46.76
N VAL A 42 -12.15 19.43 46.15
CA VAL A 42 -12.05 18.90 44.78
C VAL A 42 -12.31 20.02 43.77
N VAL A 43 -11.41 20.18 42.81
CA VAL A 43 -11.63 21.04 41.63
C VAL A 43 -12.15 20.19 40.48
N LYS A 44 -13.29 20.58 39.89
CA LYS A 44 -13.94 19.84 38.80
C LYS A 44 -14.51 20.76 37.74
N LYS A 45 -14.73 20.21 36.54
CA LYS A 45 -15.45 20.89 35.45
C LYS A 45 -16.95 20.99 35.80
N ALA A 46 -17.54 22.16 35.60
CA ALA A 46 -18.95 22.44 35.89
C ALA A 46 -19.62 23.11 34.69
N GLY A 47 -19.94 22.32 33.66
CA GLY A 47 -20.50 22.83 32.40
C GLY A 47 -19.43 23.18 31.36
N LEU A 48 -19.81 23.94 30.33
CA LEU A 48 -18.92 24.33 29.25
C LEU A 48 -17.94 25.42 29.73
N LEU A 49 -16.64 25.17 29.57
CA LEU A 49 -15.55 26.12 29.90
C LEU A 49 -15.58 26.72 31.33
N ARG A 50 -16.24 26.04 32.27
CA ARG A 50 -16.35 26.48 33.67
C ARG A 50 -15.72 25.47 34.62
N ILE A 51 -15.01 25.99 35.62
CA ILE A 51 -14.30 25.21 36.64
C ILE A 51 -14.79 25.68 38.01
N VAL A 52 -15.12 24.71 38.87
CA VAL A 52 -15.65 24.96 40.21
C VAL A 52 -14.75 24.26 41.24
N HIS A 53 -14.50 24.94 42.35
CA HIS A 53 -13.77 24.44 43.49
C HIS A 53 -14.72 24.14 44.67
N GLU A 54 -14.90 22.85 44.95
CA GLU A 54 -15.70 22.34 46.06
C GLU A 54 -14.88 22.30 47.37
N LYS A 55 -14.55 23.48 47.92
CA LYS A 55 -13.66 23.62 49.10
C LYS A 55 -14.00 22.67 50.25
N PHE A 56 -15.25 22.61 50.66
CA PHE A 56 -15.67 21.97 51.92
C PHE A 56 -16.22 20.55 51.76
N ARG A 57 -15.78 19.81 50.74
CA ARG A 57 -16.29 18.46 50.45
C ARG A 57 -15.92 17.41 51.51
N ALA A 58 -14.81 17.59 52.21
CA ALA A 58 -14.35 16.62 53.20
C ALA A 58 -15.24 16.68 54.48
N LYS A 59 -15.54 15.54 55.09
CA LYS A 59 -16.38 15.51 56.31
C LYS A 59 -15.84 16.41 57.44
N LYS A 60 -14.51 16.45 57.58
CA LYS A 60 -13.81 17.25 58.60
C LYS A 60 -13.89 18.78 58.39
N THR A 61 -14.32 19.23 57.21
CA THR A 61 -14.41 20.67 56.88
C THR A 61 -15.84 21.23 57.01
N HIS A 62 -16.78 20.43 57.55
CA HIS A 62 -18.18 20.85 57.67
C HIS A 62 -18.37 22.06 58.59
N GLY A 63 -17.59 22.17 59.67
CA GLY A 63 -17.64 23.33 60.56
C GLY A 63 -17.23 24.64 59.87
N GLU A 64 -16.29 24.58 58.93
CA GLU A 64 -15.89 25.73 58.12
C GLU A 64 -16.93 26.07 57.04
N MET A 65 -17.62 25.05 56.50
CA MET A 65 -18.73 25.24 55.57
C MET A 65 -19.86 26.05 56.19
N GLU A 66 -20.24 25.73 57.44
CA GLU A 66 -21.31 26.45 58.13
C GLU A 66 -20.92 27.91 58.36
N LYS A 67 -19.70 28.18 58.86
CA LYS A 67 -19.18 29.56 58.98
C LYS A 67 -19.18 30.32 57.65
N TRP A 68 -18.86 29.63 56.55
CA TRP A 68 -18.91 30.23 55.21
C TRP A 68 -20.35 30.53 54.78
N LYS A 69 -21.32 29.63 55.03
CA LYS A 69 -22.75 29.90 54.77
C LYS A 69 -23.26 31.09 55.55
N GLU A 70 -22.78 31.31 56.78
CA GLU A 70 -23.17 32.48 57.58
C GLU A 70 -22.79 33.81 56.93
N THR A 71 -21.76 33.86 56.08
CA THR A 71 -21.40 35.08 55.35
C THR A 71 -22.47 35.53 54.35
N PHE A 72 -23.41 34.66 53.98
CA PHE A 72 -24.52 34.98 53.08
C PHE A 72 -25.79 35.45 53.81
N LYS A 73 -25.79 35.58 55.14
CA LYS A 73 -26.98 35.99 55.92
C LYS A 73 -27.61 37.27 55.37
N THR A 74 -26.81 38.31 55.12
CA THR A 74 -27.27 39.59 54.54
C THR A 74 -27.84 39.46 53.13
N ALA A 75 -27.34 38.51 52.33
CA ALA A 75 -27.87 38.28 50.98
C ALA A 75 -29.22 37.56 51.02
N VAL A 76 -29.39 36.58 51.93
CA VAL A 76 -30.65 35.84 52.12
C VAL A 76 -31.75 36.72 52.71
N GLU A 77 -31.41 37.66 53.58
CA GLU A 77 -32.35 38.64 54.13
C GLU A 77 -32.93 39.55 53.04
N ASN A 78 -32.10 39.94 52.05
CA ASN A 78 -32.51 40.79 50.94
C ASN A 78 -33.21 40.02 49.81
N ASP A 79 -32.81 38.77 49.55
CA ASP A 79 -33.42 37.90 48.54
C ASP A 79 -33.62 36.47 49.06
N LYS A 80 -34.88 36.14 49.35
CA LYS A 80 -35.28 34.83 49.87
C LYS A 80 -35.08 33.69 48.86
N GLN A 81 -34.90 33.98 47.58
CA GLN A 81 -34.66 32.96 46.54
C GLN A 81 -33.25 32.35 46.62
N ILE A 82 -32.32 33.00 47.31
CA ILE A 82 -30.92 32.52 47.47
C ILE A 82 -30.83 31.35 48.45
N ALA A 83 -31.69 31.30 49.48
CA ALA A 83 -31.66 30.28 50.52
C ALA A 83 -31.59 28.82 50.02
N PRO A 84 -32.44 28.37 49.06
CA PRO A 84 -32.36 27.00 48.53
C PRO A 84 -31.12 26.75 47.65
N LEU A 85 -30.48 27.80 47.13
CA LEU A 85 -29.33 27.70 46.22
C LEU A 85 -27.98 27.63 46.97
N LEU A 86 -27.94 28.00 48.25
CA LEU A 86 -26.71 27.99 49.08
C LEU A 86 -26.04 26.62 49.15
N ASN A 87 -26.82 25.53 49.14
CA ASN A 87 -26.27 24.18 49.16
C ASN A 87 -25.51 23.81 47.88
N ARG A 88 -25.73 24.54 46.78
CA ARG A 88 -25.05 24.38 45.50
C ARG A 88 -24.00 25.48 45.26
N ALA A 89 -23.86 26.42 46.20
CA ALA A 89 -22.89 27.49 46.10
C ALA A 89 -21.48 26.93 46.32
N HIS A 90 -20.63 27.15 45.33
CA HIS A 90 -19.23 26.76 45.34
C HIS A 90 -18.38 27.92 44.84
N GLU A 91 -17.06 27.80 45.02
CA GLU A 91 -16.16 28.82 44.52
C GLU A 91 -15.93 28.63 43.01
N ASP A 92 -16.43 29.57 42.21
CA ASP A 92 -16.15 29.62 40.78
C ASP A 92 -14.69 30.07 40.53
N LEU A 93 -13.98 29.26 39.74
CA LEU A 93 -12.62 29.56 39.29
C LEU A 93 -12.68 30.14 37.88
N ASN A 94 -12.95 31.45 37.81
CA ASN A 94 -12.95 32.18 36.54
C ASN A 94 -11.51 32.44 36.02
N PRO A 95 -11.32 32.70 34.71
CA PRO A 95 -9.99 32.89 34.13
C PRO A 95 -9.16 34.01 34.78
N LEU A 96 -9.80 35.10 35.23
CA LEU A 96 -9.11 36.22 35.91
C LEU A 96 -8.50 35.78 37.24
N LYS A 97 -9.29 35.10 38.08
CA LYS A 97 -8.82 34.57 39.37
C LYS A 97 -7.76 33.50 39.17
N VAL A 98 -7.93 32.62 38.20
CA VAL A 98 -6.96 31.56 37.89
C VAL A 98 -5.64 32.17 37.39
N LEU A 99 -5.69 33.23 36.58
CA LEU A 99 -4.50 33.95 36.12
C LEU A 99 -3.69 34.52 37.30
N ASP A 100 -4.36 35.17 38.25
CA ASP A 100 -3.70 35.71 39.44
C ASP A 100 -3.13 34.61 40.35
N LEU A 101 -3.81 33.46 40.43
CA LEU A 101 -3.28 32.30 41.15
C LEU A 101 -2.05 31.72 40.45
N PHE A 102 -2.08 31.57 39.12
CA PHE A 102 -0.98 31.01 38.34
C PHE A 102 0.27 31.88 38.37
N ARG A 103 0.13 33.21 38.37
CA ARG A 103 1.25 34.16 38.53
C ARG A 103 1.99 33.99 39.87
N ARG A 104 1.30 33.56 40.92
CA ARG A 104 1.86 33.37 42.27
C ARG A 104 2.57 32.02 42.45
N ILE A 105 2.51 31.10 41.48
CA ILE A 105 3.20 29.81 41.56
C ILE A 105 4.72 30.04 41.43
N SER A 106 5.50 29.39 42.31
CA SER A 106 6.96 29.49 42.29
C SER A 106 7.56 28.76 41.08
N ALA A 107 8.75 29.18 40.64
CA ALA A 107 9.43 28.52 39.52
C ALA A 107 9.81 27.06 39.83
N GLU A 108 10.11 26.74 41.09
CA GLU A 108 10.44 25.39 41.54
C GLU A 108 9.22 24.46 41.48
N ASP A 109 8.04 24.96 41.86
CA ASP A 109 6.80 24.20 41.81
C ASP A 109 6.30 23.97 40.38
N CYS A 110 6.64 24.87 39.44
CA CYS A 110 6.35 24.67 38.02
C CYS A 110 6.98 23.38 37.47
N GLU A 111 8.20 23.04 37.90
CA GLU A 111 8.86 21.79 37.50
C GLU A 111 8.09 20.56 38.01
N LEU A 112 7.51 20.64 39.21
CA LEU A 112 6.70 19.55 39.78
C LEU A 112 5.37 19.37 39.04
N LEU A 113 4.83 20.43 38.44
CA LEU A 113 3.67 20.39 37.55
C LEU A 113 3.99 19.84 36.16
N GLY A 114 5.27 19.54 35.88
CA GLY A 114 5.73 19.06 34.58
C GLY A 114 5.97 20.18 33.56
N SER A 115 5.96 21.44 34.01
CA SER A 115 6.24 22.63 33.21
C SER A 115 7.69 23.09 33.39
N HIS A 116 8.28 23.66 32.34
CA HIS A 116 9.60 24.28 32.46
C HIS A 116 9.45 25.78 32.76
N PRO A 117 10.06 26.32 33.83
CA PRO A 117 9.80 27.69 34.30
C PRO A 117 10.22 28.79 33.31
N LYS A 118 11.07 28.49 32.33
CA LYS A 118 11.51 29.45 31.31
C LYS A 118 10.53 29.69 30.15
N PHE A 119 9.67 28.74 29.81
CA PHE A 119 8.87 28.79 28.56
C PHE A 119 7.55 28.02 28.63
N GLY A 120 7.06 27.71 29.82
CA GLY A 120 5.81 26.97 30.01
C GLY A 120 5.16 27.28 31.34
N ARG A 121 5.24 28.54 31.77
CA ARG A 121 4.67 28.94 33.06
C ARG A 121 3.15 28.80 33.03
N PRO A 122 2.50 28.35 34.12
CA PRO A 122 1.06 28.08 34.11
C PRO A 122 0.18 29.26 33.65
N GLU A 123 0.57 30.50 33.95
CA GLU A 123 -0.18 31.69 33.55
C GLU A 123 -0.24 31.90 32.02
N GLU A 124 0.71 31.34 31.27
CA GLU A 124 0.74 31.41 29.80
C GLU A 124 -0.32 30.51 29.16
N MET A 125 -0.93 29.59 29.92
CA MET A 125 -2.04 28.75 29.46
C MET A 125 -3.38 29.50 29.43
N VAL A 126 -3.45 30.71 30.02
CA VAL A 126 -4.64 31.56 30.01
C VAL A 126 -4.50 32.63 28.92
N TRP A 127 -5.43 32.63 27.96
CA TRP A 127 -5.42 33.55 26.82
C TRP A 127 -5.63 35.01 27.23
N GLN A 128 -4.54 35.79 27.28
CA GLN A 128 -4.56 37.24 27.41
C GLN A 128 -4.42 37.95 26.04
N TYR A 129 -3.71 37.31 25.11
CA TYR A 129 -3.46 37.79 23.76
C TYR A 129 -3.70 36.65 22.77
N ILE A 130 -4.37 36.93 21.65
CA ILE A 130 -4.60 35.96 20.58
C ILE A 130 -3.73 36.35 19.38
N SER A 131 -2.92 35.41 18.91
CA SER A 131 -2.12 35.61 17.70
C SER A 131 -3.00 35.45 16.46
N VAL A 132 -2.98 36.46 15.58
CA VAL A 132 -3.68 36.41 14.30
C VAL A 132 -2.79 35.76 13.24
N PRO A 133 -3.19 34.63 12.63
CA PRO A 133 -2.39 33.99 11.59
C PRO A 133 -2.29 34.89 10.34
N PRO A 134 -1.15 34.86 9.62
CA PRO A 134 -0.99 35.57 8.36
C PRO A 134 -2.00 35.10 7.29
N ALA A 135 -2.23 35.95 6.28
CA ALA A 135 -3.19 35.68 5.20
C ALA A 135 -2.90 34.37 4.43
N CYS A 136 -1.65 33.93 4.33
CA CYS A 136 -1.28 32.67 3.68
C CYS A 136 -1.86 31.41 4.37
N ILE A 137 -2.23 31.49 5.65
CA ILE A 137 -2.87 30.39 6.39
C ILE A 137 -4.41 30.41 6.20
N ARG A 138 -4.96 31.57 5.85
CA ARG A 138 -6.38 31.86 5.71
C ARG A 138 -6.66 32.59 4.38
N PRO A 139 -6.38 31.95 3.24
CA PRO A 139 -6.52 32.59 1.94
C PRO A 139 -7.99 32.87 1.63
N SER A 140 -8.27 34.04 1.04
CA SER A 140 -9.57 34.32 0.45
C SER A 140 -9.71 33.65 -0.91
N VAL A 141 -10.92 33.24 -1.26
CA VAL A 141 -11.24 32.59 -2.53
C VAL A 141 -12.13 33.53 -3.33
N ALA A 142 -11.64 34.01 -4.47
CA ALA A 142 -12.45 34.82 -5.38
C ALA A 142 -13.44 33.93 -6.15
N GLN A 143 -14.70 34.35 -6.23
CA GLN A 143 -15.74 33.70 -7.03
C GLN A 143 -16.68 34.77 -7.59
N ASP A 144 -16.81 34.81 -8.93
CA ASP A 144 -17.76 35.63 -9.70
C ASP A 144 -17.97 37.08 -9.18
N GLY A 145 -16.88 37.84 -9.09
CA GLY A 145 -16.93 39.26 -8.69
C GLY A 145 -17.03 39.52 -7.18
N ALA A 146 -17.08 38.46 -6.35
CA ALA A 146 -17.02 38.54 -4.90
C ALA A 146 -15.84 37.73 -4.33
N THR A 147 -15.47 38.02 -3.09
CA THR A 147 -14.46 37.25 -2.34
C THR A 147 -15.13 36.51 -1.19
N ASN A 148 -14.93 35.19 -1.14
CA ASN A 148 -15.33 34.37 -0.01
C ASN A 148 -14.16 34.26 0.97
N GLU A 149 -14.37 34.70 2.20
CA GLU A 149 -13.36 34.71 3.24
C GLU A 149 -13.23 33.34 3.91
N ASP A 150 -12.02 33.04 4.39
CA ASP A 150 -11.75 31.81 5.13
C ASP A 150 -12.48 31.81 6.50
N ASP A 151 -12.97 30.64 6.91
CA ASP A 151 -13.64 30.41 8.21
C ASP A 151 -12.89 31.03 9.42
N ILE A 152 -11.55 31.00 9.42
CA ILE A 152 -10.71 31.59 10.46
C ILE A 152 -10.80 33.12 10.45
N THR A 153 -10.83 33.74 9.27
CA THR A 153 -11.00 35.19 9.12
C THR A 153 -12.35 35.64 9.69
N VAL A 154 -13.43 34.92 9.36
CA VAL A 154 -14.78 35.23 9.87
C VAL A 154 -14.81 35.14 11.40
N LYS A 155 -14.24 34.08 11.99
CA LYS A 155 -14.21 33.94 13.45
C LYS A 155 -13.32 34.95 14.17
N LEU A 156 -12.23 35.39 13.56
CA LEU A 156 -11.42 36.46 14.14
C LEU A 156 -12.18 37.79 14.20
N ALA A 157 -12.97 38.10 13.17
CA ALA A 157 -13.83 39.29 13.17
C ALA A 157 -14.89 39.22 14.28
N GLU A 158 -15.53 38.07 14.46
CA GLU A 158 -16.48 37.85 15.57
C GLU A 158 -15.81 38.00 16.95
N ILE A 159 -14.61 37.45 17.15
CA ILE A 159 -13.86 37.60 18.41
C ILE A 159 -13.55 39.08 18.69
N ALA A 160 -13.09 39.83 17.68
CA ALA A 160 -12.78 41.25 17.81
C ALA A 160 -14.05 42.09 18.12
N PHE A 161 -15.17 41.75 17.50
CA PHE A 161 -16.46 42.38 17.73
C PHE A 161 -16.95 42.13 19.17
N ASN A 162 -16.97 40.86 19.61
CA ASN A 162 -17.40 40.50 20.96
C ASN A 162 -16.53 41.12 22.05
N ASN A 163 -15.21 41.24 21.81
CA ASN A 163 -14.29 41.92 22.70
C ASN A 163 -14.57 43.44 22.80
N SER A 164 -14.96 44.07 21.69
CA SER A 164 -15.31 45.49 21.66
C SER A 164 -16.62 45.77 22.43
N ILE A 165 -17.63 44.90 22.27
CA ILE A 165 -18.89 44.98 23.03
C ILE A 165 -18.64 44.81 24.53
N LEU A 166 -17.82 43.84 24.93
CA LEU A 166 -17.50 43.62 26.34
C LEU A 166 -16.85 44.87 26.98
N ARG A 167 -15.91 45.50 26.27
CA ARG A 167 -15.30 46.78 26.70
C ARG A 167 -16.33 47.90 26.82
N MET A 168 -17.27 48.00 25.88
CA MET A 168 -18.34 48.99 25.94
C MET A 168 -19.25 48.78 27.15
N HIS A 169 -19.65 47.55 27.45
CA HIS A 169 -20.49 47.24 28.62
C HIS A 169 -19.80 47.58 29.95
N LEU A 170 -18.49 47.35 30.05
CA LEU A 170 -17.71 47.73 31.23
C LEU A 170 -17.68 49.25 31.41
N ASN A 171 -17.47 50.02 30.34
CA ASN A 171 -17.40 51.49 30.41
C ASN A 171 -18.76 52.14 30.69
N LYS A 172 -19.86 51.55 30.21
CA LYS A 172 -21.22 52.06 30.42
C LYS A 172 -21.85 51.64 31.75
N GLY A 173 -21.16 50.82 32.55
CA GLY A 173 -21.70 50.32 33.83
C GLY A 173 -22.89 49.37 33.63
N ALA A 174 -22.85 48.50 32.62
CA ALA A 174 -23.89 47.50 32.39
C ALA A 174 -24.01 46.52 33.57
N GLY A 175 -25.18 45.91 33.73
CA GLY A 175 -25.43 44.95 34.81
C GLY A 175 -24.50 43.73 34.72
N THR A 176 -24.10 43.18 35.88
CA THR A 176 -23.16 42.06 35.99
C THR A 176 -23.56 40.85 35.14
N GLN A 177 -24.86 40.56 35.03
CA GLN A 177 -25.36 39.45 34.22
C GLN A 177 -25.00 39.61 32.74
N GLN A 178 -25.21 40.80 32.16
CA GLN A 178 -24.90 41.07 30.76
C GLN A 178 -23.40 40.95 30.47
N ILE A 179 -22.55 41.42 31.39
CA ILE A 179 -21.09 41.31 31.27
C ILE A 179 -20.67 39.84 31.28
N VAL A 180 -21.23 39.02 32.19
CA VAL A 180 -20.92 37.59 32.29
C VAL A 180 -21.41 36.82 31.06
N GLU A 181 -22.60 37.13 30.55
CA GLU A 181 -23.13 36.54 29.31
C GLU A 181 -22.22 36.84 28.11
N GLN A 182 -21.83 38.09 27.93
CA GLN A 182 -20.93 38.50 26.85
C GLN A 182 -19.54 37.88 26.97
N TRP A 183 -19.03 37.72 28.20
CA TRP A 183 -17.76 37.04 28.44
C TRP A 183 -17.82 35.53 28.12
N ASN A 184 -18.94 34.87 28.44
CA ASN A 184 -19.14 33.47 28.03
C ASN A 184 -19.17 33.36 26.50
N ALA A 185 -19.89 34.25 25.81
CA ALA A 185 -19.94 34.27 24.34
C ALA A 185 -18.55 34.46 23.72
N LEU A 186 -17.71 35.35 24.25
CA LEU A 186 -16.33 35.53 23.81
C LEU A 186 -15.51 34.25 24.01
N SER A 187 -15.64 33.60 25.17
CA SER A 187 -14.92 32.36 25.50
C SER A 187 -15.32 31.20 24.58
N GLU A 188 -16.59 31.09 24.24
CA GLU A 188 -17.11 30.11 23.29
C GLU A 188 -16.59 30.37 21.87
N CYS A 189 -16.58 31.63 21.41
CA CYS A 189 -16.03 32.00 20.10
C CYS A 189 -14.54 31.59 19.97
N VAL A 190 -13.73 31.85 21.00
CA VAL A 190 -12.31 31.46 21.03
C VAL A 190 -12.15 29.94 21.07
N ALA A 191 -13.03 29.21 21.79
CA ALA A 191 -13.00 27.75 21.80
C ALA A 191 -13.31 27.16 20.42
N VAL A 192 -14.33 27.66 19.73
CA VAL A 192 -14.70 27.23 18.36
C VAL A 192 -13.62 27.56 17.34
N TYR A 193 -12.94 28.70 17.51
CA TYR A 193 -11.81 29.12 16.67
C TYR A 193 -10.68 28.08 16.64
N ILE A 194 -10.36 27.49 17.80
CA ILE A 194 -9.36 26.41 17.89
C ILE A 194 -9.96 25.07 17.49
N ASN A 195 -11.09 24.69 18.10
CA ASN A 195 -11.76 23.42 17.88
C ASN A 195 -13.28 23.61 17.77
N SER A 196 -13.79 23.54 16.55
CA SER A 196 -15.22 23.70 16.27
C SER A 196 -16.09 22.53 16.74
N GLU A 197 -15.49 21.41 17.13
CA GLU A 197 -16.17 20.23 17.68
C GLU A 197 -15.99 20.15 19.21
N THR A 198 -15.92 21.29 19.89
CA THR A 198 -15.80 21.30 21.36
C THR A 198 -17.08 20.72 21.99
N PRO A 199 -16.99 19.62 22.79
CA PRO A 199 -18.18 18.97 23.34
C PRO A 199 -18.94 19.87 24.32
N GLY A 200 -20.26 19.97 24.14
CA GLY A 200 -21.15 20.75 25.00
C GLY A 200 -21.57 22.12 24.45
N LEU A 201 -21.05 22.51 23.27
CA LEU A 201 -21.62 23.61 22.49
C LEU A 201 -22.80 23.12 21.64
N PRO A 202 -23.88 23.91 21.51
CA PRO A 202 -24.94 23.58 20.55
C PRO A 202 -24.37 23.56 19.12
N PRO A 203 -24.78 22.60 18.28
CA PRO A 203 -24.33 22.57 16.89
C PRO A 203 -24.82 23.83 16.18
N ASN A 204 -23.91 24.56 15.52
CA ASN A 204 -24.28 25.69 14.68
C ASN A 204 -25.25 25.21 13.58
N SER A 205 -26.36 25.94 13.40
CA SER A 205 -27.44 25.64 12.44
C SER A 205 -27.06 25.80 10.95
N GLY A 206 -25.76 25.75 10.61
CA GLY A 206 -25.22 26.00 9.28
C GLY A 206 -24.01 25.13 8.95
N LYS A 207 -23.27 25.49 7.89
CA LYS A 207 -22.07 24.75 7.45
C LYS A 207 -21.08 24.60 8.63
N PRO A 208 -20.60 23.37 8.93
CA PRO A 208 -19.64 23.16 10.01
C PRO A 208 -18.35 23.95 9.75
N LEU A 209 -18.04 24.86 10.67
CA LEU A 209 -16.85 25.70 10.59
C LEU A 209 -15.58 24.84 10.78
N ARG A 210 -14.52 25.13 10.02
CA ARG A 210 -13.22 24.44 10.16
C ARG A 210 -12.22 25.25 10.97
N GLY A 211 -12.22 25.03 12.28
CA GLY A 211 -11.16 25.50 13.19
C GLY A 211 -9.80 24.84 12.91
N PHE A 212 -8.77 25.24 13.66
CA PHE A 212 -7.41 24.71 13.45
C PHE A 212 -7.31 23.20 13.64
N CYS A 213 -7.95 22.65 14.68
CA CYS A 213 -7.94 21.21 14.95
C CYS A 213 -8.51 20.41 13.77
N GLN A 214 -9.58 20.90 13.14
CA GLN A 214 -10.22 20.30 11.97
C GLN A 214 -9.32 20.33 10.72
N ARG A 215 -8.43 21.33 10.61
CA ARG A 215 -7.44 21.40 9.51
C ARG A 215 -6.27 20.44 9.72
N LEU A 216 -5.94 20.12 10.97
CA LEU A 216 -4.83 19.23 11.31
C LEU A 216 -5.25 17.75 11.28
N LYS A 217 -6.43 17.42 11.81
CA LYS A 217 -6.89 16.04 12.00
C LYS A 217 -7.57 15.44 10.76
N GLY A 218 -7.72 14.11 10.77
CA GLY A 218 -8.48 13.38 9.75
C GLY A 218 -7.69 13.05 8.48
N LYS A 219 -8.34 12.38 7.52
CA LYS A 219 -7.72 11.92 6.27
C LYS A 219 -7.28 13.09 5.37
N GLN A 220 -8.08 14.15 5.34
CA GLN A 220 -7.79 15.39 4.58
C GLN A 220 -7.05 16.45 5.43
N GLY A 221 -6.64 16.09 6.65
CA GLY A 221 -5.89 16.98 7.53
C GLY A 221 -4.43 17.09 7.11
N ARG A 222 -3.73 18.14 7.58
CA ARG A 222 -2.34 18.43 7.19
C ARG A 222 -1.38 17.27 7.43
N PHE A 223 -1.47 16.58 8.57
CA PHE A 223 -0.54 15.48 8.90
C PHE A 223 -0.60 14.33 7.89
N ARG A 224 -1.81 13.98 7.41
CA ARG A 224 -2.00 12.83 6.52
C ARG A 224 -2.02 13.22 5.05
N GLY A 225 -2.72 14.29 4.69
CA GLY A 225 -2.97 14.69 3.31
C GLY A 225 -1.96 15.68 2.71
N ASN A 226 -1.06 16.25 3.51
CA ASN A 226 -0.04 17.19 3.03
C ASN A 226 1.39 16.84 3.46
N LEU A 227 1.58 16.30 4.67
CA LEU A 227 2.91 15.94 5.18
C LEU A 227 3.27 14.50 4.83
N SER A 228 2.49 13.52 5.31
CA SER A 228 2.78 12.09 5.08
C SER A 228 2.52 11.66 3.65
N GLY A 229 1.45 12.18 3.05
CA GLY A 229 1.14 12.03 1.63
C GLY A 229 0.94 13.40 1.01
N LYS A 230 1.42 13.59 -0.22
CA LYS A 230 1.20 14.80 -1.01
C LYS A 230 1.13 14.45 -2.49
N ARG A 231 0.53 15.33 -3.27
CA ARG A 231 0.65 15.26 -4.74
C ARG A 231 2.09 15.65 -5.11
N VAL A 232 2.64 14.95 -6.08
CA VAL A 232 4.00 15.16 -6.57
C VAL A 232 3.97 15.42 -8.08
N ASP A 233 4.82 16.33 -8.52
CA ASP A 233 5.00 16.63 -9.94
C ASP A 233 5.83 15.53 -10.63
N PHE A 234 6.07 15.68 -11.94
CA PHE A 234 6.80 14.72 -12.78
C PHE A 234 6.26 13.29 -12.68
N SER A 235 4.93 13.19 -12.61
CA SER A 235 4.19 11.94 -12.56
C SER A 235 3.16 11.85 -13.68
N GLY A 236 2.85 10.63 -14.10
CA GLY A 236 1.85 10.33 -15.11
C GLY A 236 1.01 9.13 -14.69
N ARG A 237 -0.21 9.04 -15.21
CA ARG A 237 -1.11 7.93 -14.97
C ARG A 237 -1.80 7.55 -16.27
N THR A 238 -1.79 6.28 -16.61
CA THR A 238 -2.48 5.77 -17.81
C THR A 238 -2.81 4.29 -17.65
N VAL A 239 -3.77 3.82 -18.46
CA VAL A 239 -4.12 2.40 -18.59
C VAL A 239 -2.90 1.57 -18.97
N ILE A 240 -2.79 0.36 -18.39
CA ILE A 240 -1.75 -0.61 -18.72
C ILE A 240 -2.17 -1.59 -19.83
N SER A 241 -1.21 -2.13 -20.57
CA SER A 241 -1.43 -3.16 -21.59
C SER A 241 -0.26 -4.16 -21.60
N PRO A 242 -0.47 -5.42 -22.01
CA PRO A 242 0.60 -6.40 -22.08
C PRO A 242 1.56 -6.10 -23.24
N ASP A 243 2.85 -6.39 -23.05
CA ASP A 243 3.83 -6.49 -24.15
C ASP A 243 4.94 -7.51 -23.81
N PRO A 244 4.84 -8.75 -24.32
CA PRO A 244 5.80 -9.82 -24.01
C PRO A 244 7.16 -9.63 -24.70
N ASN A 245 7.29 -8.63 -25.60
CA ASN A 245 8.55 -8.36 -26.29
C ASN A 245 9.49 -7.47 -25.46
N LEU A 246 8.95 -6.73 -24.48
CA LEU A 246 9.73 -5.91 -23.57
C LEU A 246 10.49 -6.80 -22.57
N GLN A 247 11.64 -6.32 -22.12
CA GLN A 247 12.32 -6.95 -21.00
C GLN A 247 11.49 -6.78 -19.72
N ILE A 248 11.64 -7.69 -18.75
CA ILE A 248 10.93 -7.57 -17.47
C ILE A 248 11.25 -6.29 -16.70
N ASP A 249 12.41 -5.67 -16.89
CA ASP A 249 12.78 -4.40 -16.26
C ASP A 249 12.50 -3.18 -17.13
N GLU A 250 11.82 -3.34 -18.27
CA GLU A 250 11.40 -2.26 -19.16
C GLU A 250 9.90 -1.97 -19.03
N VAL A 251 9.55 -0.69 -19.15
CA VAL A 251 8.17 -0.23 -19.30
C VAL A 251 8.05 0.64 -20.54
N ALA A 252 7.10 0.32 -21.41
CA ALA A 252 6.80 1.15 -22.55
C ALA A 252 6.09 2.43 -22.11
N VAL A 253 6.69 3.57 -22.42
CA VAL A 253 6.17 4.90 -22.14
C VAL A 253 5.63 5.51 -23.43
N PRO A 254 4.37 5.97 -23.46
CA PRO A 254 3.83 6.73 -24.58
C PRO A 254 4.68 7.94 -24.94
N GLU A 255 4.95 8.17 -26.23
CA GLU A 255 5.70 9.34 -26.71
C GLU A 255 5.08 10.66 -26.20
N ARG A 256 3.75 10.72 -26.10
CA ARG A 256 3.03 11.88 -25.53
C ARG A 256 3.40 12.14 -24.07
N VAL A 257 3.52 11.08 -23.26
CA VAL A 257 3.92 11.19 -21.86
C VAL A 257 5.39 11.55 -21.77
N ALA A 258 6.24 10.95 -22.61
CA ALA A 258 7.67 11.20 -22.66
C ALA A 258 8.04 12.64 -23.06
N LYS A 259 7.23 13.31 -23.88
CA LYS A 259 7.41 14.73 -24.23
C LYS A 259 7.06 15.68 -23.09
N VAL A 260 6.09 15.31 -22.24
CA VAL A 260 5.63 16.16 -21.12
C VAL A 260 6.50 15.95 -19.89
N LEU A 261 6.88 14.71 -19.60
CA LEU A 261 7.76 14.40 -18.49
C LEU A 261 9.22 14.65 -18.89
N THR A 262 9.90 15.44 -18.08
CA THR A 262 11.28 15.84 -18.34
C THR A 262 12.23 15.33 -17.26
N TYR A 263 13.50 15.30 -17.63
CA TYR A 263 14.60 15.03 -16.71
C TYR A 263 15.64 16.17 -16.80
N PRO A 264 16.00 16.82 -15.68
CA PRO A 264 17.02 17.87 -15.65
C PRO A 264 18.40 17.24 -15.79
N GLU A 265 18.89 17.12 -17.01
CA GLU A 265 20.24 16.62 -17.26
C GLU A 265 21.24 17.76 -17.24
N ARG A 266 22.25 17.66 -16.37
CA ARG A 266 23.36 18.60 -16.31
C ARG A 266 24.31 18.38 -17.49
N VAL A 267 24.68 19.47 -18.15
CA VAL A 267 25.61 19.46 -19.29
C VAL A 267 27.01 19.15 -18.79
N THR A 268 27.62 18.15 -19.42
CA THR A 268 28.98 17.66 -19.23
C THR A 268 29.64 17.52 -20.60
N GLU A 269 30.96 17.33 -20.62
CA GLU A 269 31.71 17.13 -21.87
C GLU A 269 31.19 15.95 -22.70
N VAL A 270 30.68 14.90 -22.05
CA VAL A 270 30.22 13.67 -22.72
C VAL A 270 28.84 13.83 -23.36
N ASN A 271 27.94 14.61 -22.75
CA ASN A 271 26.54 14.70 -23.19
C ASN A 271 26.20 16.00 -23.94
N ILE A 272 27.11 16.98 -24.01
CA ILE A 272 26.86 18.31 -24.57
C ILE A 272 26.28 18.23 -25.99
N GLU A 273 26.87 17.43 -26.88
CA GLU A 273 26.42 17.36 -28.27
C GLU A 273 25.03 16.72 -28.40
N ARG A 274 24.74 15.71 -27.55
CA ARG A 274 23.42 15.09 -27.48
C ARG A 274 22.36 16.09 -26.99
N LEU A 275 22.70 16.90 -25.99
CA LEU A 275 21.80 17.92 -25.44
C LEU A 275 21.60 19.10 -26.39
N ARG A 276 22.63 19.52 -27.15
CA ARG A 276 22.49 20.48 -28.25
C ARG A 276 21.47 20.01 -29.27
N GLN A 277 21.55 18.75 -29.69
CA GLN A 277 20.58 18.19 -30.63
C GLN A 277 19.16 18.15 -30.04
N ALA A 278 19.01 17.85 -28.75
CA ALA A 278 17.72 17.88 -28.07
C ALA A 278 17.11 19.30 -28.03
N ILE A 279 17.93 20.32 -27.78
CA ILE A 279 17.51 21.74 -27.81
C ILE A 279 17.09 22.15 -29.23
N ARG A 280 17.86 21.75 -30.26
CA ARG A 280 17.52 22.02 -31.67
C ARG A 280 16.19 21.38 -32.06
N ASN A 281 15.94 20.15 -31.61
CA ASN A 281 14.65 19.45 -31.81
C ASN A 281 13.50 20.16 -31.09
N GLY A 282 13.75 20.72 -29.90
CA GLY A 282 12.79 21.51 -29.12
C GLY A 282 11.70 20.67 -28.46
N TRP A 283 10.57 21.32 -28.15
CA TRP A 283 9.47 20.73 -27.36
C TRP A 283 8.66 19.66 -28.12
N ASP A 284 8.40 19.86 -29.41
CA ASP A 284 7.40 19.05 -30.12
C ASP A 284 7.94 17.72 -30.67
N LYS A 285 9.25 17.62 -30.89
CA LYS A 285 9.91 16.45 -31.49
C LYS A 285 10.62 15.64 -30.41
N HIS A 286 10.33 14.34 -30.34
CA HIS A 286 11.07 13.39 -29.51
C HIS A 286 12.21 12.76 -30.34
N PRO A 287 13.43 12.60 -29.79
CA PRO A 287 13.92 13.11 -28.50
C PRO A 287 14.21 14.62 -28.57
N GLY A 288 13.78 15.37 -27.55
CA GLY A 288 13.84 16.84 -27.53
C GLY A 288 14.01 17.40 -26.12
N ALA A 289 13.79 18.70 -25.95
CA ALA A 289 13.90 19.36 -24.66
C ALA A 289 12.85 20.45 -24.47
N ALA A 290 12.49 20.65 -23.20
CA ALA A 290 11.42 21.55 -22.78
C ALA A 290 11.97 22.89 -22.27
N TYR A 291 13.02 22.84 -21.43
CA TYR A 291 13.59 24.01 -20.80
C TYR A 291 15.12 23.94 -20.72
N VAL A 292 15.75 25.10 -20.66
CA VAL A 292 17.20 25.25 -20.43
C VAL A 292 17.42 26.25 -19.30
N TYR A 293 18.34 25.91 -18.39
CA TYR A 293 18.79 26.76 -17.30
C TYR A 293 20.28 27.03 -17.46
N SER A 294 20.63 28.30 -17.55
CA SER A 294 22.03 28.73 -17.57
C SER A 294 22.58 28.82 -16.14
N ALA A 295 23.68 28.12 -15.86
CA ALA A 295 24.23 27.99 -14.51
C ALA A 295 24.58 29.33 -13.85
N GLY A 296 25.01 30.32 -14.64
CA GLY A 296 25.40 31.65 -14.14
C GLY A 296 24.26 32.66 -13.96
N ALA A 297 23.10 32.46 -14.62
CA ALA A 297 22.04 33.48 -14.67
C ALA A 297 20.79 33.13 -13.86
N ASN A 298 20.63 31.87 -13.46
CA ASN A 298 19.42 31.36 -12.77
C ASN A 298 18.10 31.68 -13.53
N VAL A 299 18.17 31.81 -14.86
CA VAL A 299 17.02 32.08 -15.72
C VAL A 299 16.56 30.77 -16.37
N LYS A 300 15.32 30.35 -16.06
CA LYS A 300 14.63 29.27 -16.77
C LYS A 300 14.10 29.78 -18.10
N ARG A 301 14.56 29.21 -19.21
CA ARG A 301 14.06 29.54 -20.56
C ARG A 301 13.21 28.40 -21.11
N SER A 302 12.03 28.72 -21.62
CA SER A 302 11.12 27.75 -22.25
C SER A 302 11.39 27.63 -23.74
N LEU A 303 11.48 26.39 -24.23
CA LEU A 303 11.65 26.07 -25.66
C LEU A 303 10.31 25.93 -26.40
N GLN A 304 9.18 26.18 -25.74
CA GLN A 304 7.83 26.05 -26.30
C GLN A 304 7.52 27.09 -27.38
N HIS A 305 8.05 28.32 -27.28
CA HIS A 305 7.73 29.39 -28.21
C HIS A 305 8.49 29.21 -29.54
N SER A 306 7.76 29.13 -30.66
CA SER A 306 8.31 28.95 -32.02
C SER A 306 9.16 30.12 -32.52
N LYS A 307 9.10 31.29 -31.88
CA LYS A 307 9.89 32.48 -32.23
C LYS A 307 11.30 32.50 -31.60
N PHE A 308 11.67 31.50 -30.82
CA PHE A 308 12.99 31.42 -30.18
C PHE A 308 14.03 30.80 -31.12
N ASN A 309 15.20 31.44 -31.28
CA ASN A 309 16.30 30.90 -32.08
C ASN A 309 16.99 29.73 -31.35
N ARG A 310 16.43 28.52 -31.49
CA ARG A 310 16.90 27.30 -30.80
C ARG A 310 18.35 26.95 -31.15
N ALA A 311 18.78 27.24 -32.38
CA ALA A 311 20.13 26.94 -32.85
C ALA A 311 21.19 27.73 -32.06
N GLU A 312 20.97 29.03 -31.90
CA GLU A 312 21.90 29.91 -31.18
C GLU A 312 22.06 29.50 -29.70
N PHE A 313 20.98 29.07 -29.04
CA PHE A 313 21.06 28.58 -27.66
C PHE A 313 21.76 27.23 -27.54
N ALA A 314 21.57 26.34 -28.50
CA ALA A 314 22.31 25.08 -28.53
C ALA A 314 23.82 25.36 -28.70
N ASP A 315 24.19 26.30 -29.57
CA ASP A 315 25.60 26.64 -29.81
C ASP A 315 26.24 27.33 -28.59
N LYS A 316 25.46 28.14 -27.85
CA LYS A 316 25.85 28.78 -26.59
C LYS A 316 25.73 27.88 -25.34
N LEU A 317 25.40 26.60 -25.49
CA LEU A 317 25.28 25.69 -24.35
C LEU A 317 26.65 25.47 -23.70
N GLU A 318 26.74 25.71 -22.39
CA GLU A 318 27.98 25.60 -21.62
C GLU A 318 27.96 24.43 -20.64
N ILE A 319 29.14 23.96 -20.25
CA ILE A 319 29.30 22.92 -19.23
C ILE A 319 28.77 23.46 -17.90
N GLY A 320 27.92 22.68 -17.25
CA GLY A 320 27.28 23.05 -15.99
C GLY A 320 25.85 23.56 -16.13
N ASP A 321 25.41 23.93 -17.33
CA ASP A 321 24.00 24.24 -17.61
C ASP A 321 23.10 23.02 -17.36
N ILE A 322 21.80 23.25 -17.18
CA ILE A 322 20.81 22.18 -16.99
C ILE A 322 19.79 22.22 -18.12
N VAL A 323 19.63 21.10 -18.80
CA VAL A 323 18.63 20.93 -19.86
C VAL A 323 17.55 19.97 -19.35
N GLU A 324 16.32 20.47 -19.20
CA GLU A 324 15.14 19.62 -18.94
C GLU A 324 14.75 18.94 -20.27
N ARG A 325 15.43 17.84 -20.58
CA ARG A 325 15.16 17.03 -21.77
C ARG A 325 13.94 16.14 -21.57
N HIS A 326 13.32 15.70 -22.65
CA HIS A 326 12.28 14.66 -22.62
C HIS A 326 12.83 13.36 -22.02
N VAL A 327 11.93 12.55 -21.46
CA VAL A 327 12.25 11.16 -21.09
C VAL A 327 12.62 10.38 -22.36
N ILE A 328 13.71 9.62 -22.30
CA ILE A 328 14.24 8.82 -23.41
C ILE A 328 14.35 7.34 -23.03
N ASP A 329 14.65 6.51 -24.03
CA ASP A 329 14.92 5.09 -23.81
C ASP A 329 16.05 4.89 -22.79
N GLY A 330 15.83 4.01 -21.82
CA GLY A 330 16.80 3.68 -20.77
C GLY A 330 16.70 4.54 -19.52
N ASP A 331 15.88 5.60 -19.49
CA ASP A 331 15.67 6.39 -18.29
C ASP A 331 15.02 5.60 -17.17
N ILE A 332 15.43 5.91 -15.95
CA ILE A 332 14.95 5.27 -14.72
C ILE A 332 13.61 5.89 -14.32
N VAL A 333 12.57 5.06 -14.21
CA VAL A 333 11.22 5.47 -13.81
C VAL A 333 10.69 4.57 -12.72
N LEU A 334 9.99 5.15 -11.74
CA LEU A 334 9.27 4.40 -10.73
C LEU A 334 7.85 4.11 -11.22
N PHE A 335 7.42 2.87 -11.12
CA PHE A 335 6.12 2.42 -11.57
C PHE A 335 5.36 1.77 -10.41
N ASN A 336 4.12 2.22 -10.18
CA ASN A 336 3.35 1.92 -8.98
C ASN A 336 1.89 1.60 -9.31
N ARG A 337 1.34 0.57 -8.69
CA ARG A 337 -0.12 0.31 -8.67
C ARG A 337 -0.72 0.76 -7.34
N GLN A 338 -1.84 1.48 -7.42
CA GLN A 338 -2.66 1.82 -6.25
C GLN A 338 -3.87 0.88 -6.16
N PRO A 339 -4.22 0.35 -4.97
CA PRO A 339 -3.55 0.50 -3.68
C PRO A 339 -2.26 -0.34 -3.56
N SER A 340 -1.26 0.20 -2.86
CA SER A 340 0.00 -0.51 -2.60
C SER A 340 -0.11 -1.34 -1.32
N LEU A 341 -0.01 -2.67 -1.42
CA LEU A 341 -0.15 -3.61 -0.30
C LEU A 341 1.19 -4.03 0.31
N HIS A 342 2.25 -4.00 -0.49
CA HIS A 342 3.58 -4.43 -0.07
C HIS A 342 4.67 -3.66 -0.84
N LYS A 343 5.93 -3.81 -0.43
CA LYS A 343 7.08 -3.12 -1.02
C LYS A 343 7.11 -3.21 -2.56
N LEU A 344 6.84 -4.39 -3.12
CA LEU A 344 6.90 -4.64 -4.57
C LEU A 344 5.76 -4.01 -5.40
N SER A 345 4.80 -3.34 -4.76
CA SER A 345 3.75 -2.61 -5.47
C SER A 345 4.29 -1.31 -6.12
N ILE A 346 5.52 -0.90 -5.78
CA ILE A 346 6.30 0.13 -6.47
C ILE A 346 7.69 -0.41 -6.79
N MET A 347 8.09 -0.37 -8.06
CA MET A 347 9.40 -0.82 -8.51
C MET A 347 9.95 0.12 -9.58
N CYS A 348 11.25 0.05 -9.80
CA CYS A 348 11.95 0.82 -10.81
C CYS A 348 12.07 0.02 -12.11
N HIS A 349 11.70 0.67 -13.22
CA HIS A 349 11.82 0.17 -14.58
C HIS A 349 12.66 1.13 -15.42
N ARG A 350 13.12 0.64 -16.58
CA ARG A 350 13.71 1.44 -17.65
C ARG A 350 12.63 1.84 -18.64
N ALA A 351 12.55 3.12 -18.94
CA ALA A 351 11.60 3.64 -19.91
C ALA A 351 11.96 3.16 -21.33
N LYS A 352 10.94 2.81 -22.12
CA LYS A 352 11.05 2.52 -23.54
C LYS A 352 9.99 3.30 -24.31
N VAL A 353 10.36 4.29 -25.09
CA VAL A 353 9.39 5.19 -25.72
C VAL A 353 8.69 4.49 -26.89
N ARG A 354 7.36 4.57 -26.92
CA ARG A 354 6.50 3.93 -27.94
C ARG A 354 5.40 4.88 -28.42
N PRO A 355 4.92 4.74 -29.67
CA PRO A 355 3.97 5.69 -30.27
C PRO A 355 2.54 5.60 -29.70
N TRP A 356 2.22 4.50 -29.01
CA TRP A 356 0.90 4.24 -28.43
C TRP A 356 0.62 5.11 -27.20
N ARG A 357 -0.59 4.99 -26.63
CA ARG A 357 -1.04 5.81 -25.50
C ARG A 357 -1.07 5.09 -24.16
N SER A 358 -1.01 3.76 -24.10
CA SER A 358 -0.99 3.01 -22.84
C SER A 358 0.44 2.73 -22.36
N PHE A 359 0.60 2.57 -21.04
CA PHE A 359 1.81 1.97 -20.49
C PHE A 359 1.81 0.48 -20.83
N ARG A 360 2.96 -0.08 -21.21
CA ARG A 360 3.07 -1.53 -21.43
C ARG A 360 4.20 -2.13 -20.66
N LEU A 361 4.00 -3.34 -20.17
CA LEU A 361 4.98 -4.07 -19.39
C LEU A 361 4.87 -5.56 -19.70
N ASN A 362 5.95 -6.26 -19.40
CA ASN A 362 6.00 -7.71 -19.50
C ASN A 362 5.10 -8.35 -18.44
N GLU A 363 4.32 -9.33 -18.85
CA GLU A 363 3.31 -10.03 -18.06
C GLU A 363 3.92 -10.78 -16.86
N CYS A 364 5.19 -11.18 -16.94
CA CYS A 364 5.92 -11.80 -15.82
C CYS A 364 5.94 -10.93 -14.56
N VAL A 365 5.80 -9.61 -14.69
CA VAL A 365 5.89 -8.62 -13.60
C VAL A 365 4.51 -8.24 -13.04
N CYS A 366 3.41 -8.74 -13.63
CA CYS A 366 2.07 -8.38 -13.18
C CYS A 366 1.74 -8.88 -11.77
N ASN A 367 2.29 -10.02 -11.34
CA ASN A 367 2.01 -10.61 -10.03
C ASN A 367 2.34 -9.68 -8.85
N PRO A 368 3.54 -9.06 -8.73
CA PRO A 368 3.80 -8.11 -7.66
C PRO A 368 2.92 -6.86 -7.71
N TYR A 369 2.44 -6.44 -8.88
CA TYR A 369 1.44 -5.37 -8.94
C TYR A 369 0.03 -5.87 -8.62
N ASN A 370 -0.22 -7.18 -8.63
CA ASN A 370 -1.55 -7.77 -8.62
C ASN A 370 -2.44 -7.16 -9.73
N ALA A 371 -1.84 -6.89 -10.89
CA ALA A 371 -2.49 -6.22 -12.01
C ALA A 371 -3.05 -7.25 -13.00
N ASP A 372 -4.26 -6.99 -13.47
CA ASP A 372 -4.89 -7.64 -14.61
C ASP A 372 -5.19 -6.58 -15.69
N PHE A 373 -5.04 -6.94 -16.96
CA PHE A 373 -5.17 -5.99 -18.07
C PHE A 373 -6.66 -5.76 -18.45
N ASP A 374 -7.51 -5.45 -17.46
CA ASP A 374 -8.97 -5.31 -17.60
C ASP A 374 -9.45 -3.84 -17.69
N GLY A 375 -8.51 -2.89 -17.69
CA GLY A 375 -8.78 -1.46 -17.58
C GLY A 375 -7.99 -0.77 -16.46
N ASP A 376 -7.20 -1.55 -15.70
CA ASP A 376 -6.27 -1.04 -14.69
C ASP A 376 -5.40 0.13 -15.19
N GLU A 377 -5.26 1.12 -14.32
CA GLU A 377 -4.35 2.26 -14.52
C GLU A 377 -3.24 2.25 -13.47
N MET A 378 -2.02 2.56 -13.90
CA MET A 378 -0.85 2.64 -13.03
C MET A 378 -0.19 4.00 -13.11
N ASN A 379 0.50 4.36 -12.03
CA ASN A 379 1.22 5.62 -11.90
C ASN A 379 2.69 5.42 -12.24
N MET A 380 3.26 6.39 -12.96
CA MET A 380 4.68 6.50 -13.24
C MET A 380 5.22 7.78 -12.61
N HIS A 381 6.41 7.72 -12.03
CA HIS A 381 7.12 8.86 -11.47
C HIS A 381 8.55 8.90 -12.00
N VAL A 382 9.02 10.06 -12.43
CA VAL A 382 10.39 10.24 -12.96
C VAL A 382 11.25 10.89 -11.87
N PRO A 383 12.22 10.18 -11.27
CA PRO A 383 13.15 10.78 -10.31
C PRO A 383 13.96 11.91 -10.96
N GLN A 384 14.08 13.04 -10.26
CA GLN A 384 14.65 14.29 -10.81
C GLN A 384 16.11 14.53 -10.42
N THR A 385 16.72 13.67 -9.61
CA THR A 385 18.13 13.78 -9.18
C THR A 385 18.88 12.48 -9.45
N GLU A 386 20.19 12.59 -9.70
CA GLU A 386 21.04 11.40 -9.96
C GLU A 386 21.12 10.46 -8.75
N GLU A 387 21.13 11.00 -7.53
CA GLU A 387 21.10 10.21 -6.28
C GLU A 387 19.84 9.34 -6.23
N ALA A 388 18.66 9.93 -6.47
CA ALA A 388 17.39 9.21 -6.44
C ALA A 388 17.26 8.20 -7.61
N ARG A 389 17.81 8.51 -8.79
CA ARG A 389 17.87 7.57 -9.91
C ARG A 389 18.76 6.37 -9.59
N THR A 390 19.91 6.63 -8.97
CA THR A 390 20.85 5.58 -8.57
C THR A 390 20.22 4.69 -7.50
N GLU A 391 19.61 5.26 -6.46
CA GLU A 391 18.93 4.48 -5.43
C GLU A 391 17.77 3.65 -6.01
N ALA A 392 16.96 4.24 -6.89
CA ALA A 392 15.87 3.54 -7.56
C ALA A 392 16.38 2.34 -8.39
N LEU A 393 17.44 2.53 -9.17
CA LEU A 393 18.03 1.47 -9.98
C LEU A 393 18.68 0.39 -9.10
N GLU A 394 19.43 0.79 -8.08
CA GLU A 394 20.22 -0.13 -7.27
C GLU A 394 19.42 -0.89 -6.21
N LEU A 395 18.31 -0.33 -5.71
CA LEU A 395 17.52 -0.96 -4.63
C LEU A 395 16.11 -1.35 -5.08
N MET A 396 15.52 -0.60 -6.02
CA MET A 396 14.12 -0.76 -6.42
C MET A 396 13.96 -1.40 -7.80
N SER A 397 15.04 -1.67 -8.54
CA SER A 397 14.96 -2.33 -9.85
C SER A 397 14.22 -3.66 -9.77
N VAL A 398 13.42 -3.95 -10.81
CA VAL A 398 12.74 -5.23 -10.99
C VAL A 398 13.70 -6.42 -10.84
N LYS A 399 14.89 -6.34 -11.46
CA LYS A 399 15.87 -7.44 -11.46
C LYS A 399 16.36 -7.77 -10.05
N LYS A 400 16.49 -6.77 -9.18
CA LYS A 400 16.92 -6.96 -7.80
C LYS A 400 15.79 -7.35 -6.85
N ASN A 401 14.54 -7.28 -7.31
CA ASN A 401 13.34 -7.55 -6.52
C ASN A 401 12.50 -8.69 -7.14
N LEU A 402 13.14 -9.67 -7.78
CA LEU A 402 12.48 -10.87 -8.35
C LEU A 402 11.84 -11.77 -7.28
N VAL A 403 12.32 -11.69 -6.05
CA VAL A 403 11.87 -12.48 -4.90
C VAL A 403 11.10 -11.63 -3.89
N THR A 404 10.11 -12.23 -3.23
CA THR A 404 9.35 -11.55 -2.16
C THR A 404 10.11 -11.58 -0.83
N PRO A 405 10.11 -10.46 -0.07
CA PRO A 405 10.77 -10.40 1.24
C PRO A 405 10.09 -11.28 2.30
N ARG A 406 8.85 -11.74 2.07
CA ARG A 406 8.09 -12.53 3.07
C ARG A 406 8.66 -13.92 3.30
N ASN A 407 8.98 -14.63 2.22
CA ASN A 407 9.38 -16.05 2.26
C ASN A 407 10.57 -16.38 1.35
N GLY A 408 11.07 -15.41 0.57
CA GLY A 408 12.19 -15.60 -0.35
C GLY A 408 11.85 -16.43 -1.59
N GLU A 409 10.57 -16.54 -1.95
CA GLU A 409 10.14 -17.18 -3.20
C GLU A 409 10.14 -16.18 -4.36
N PRO A 410 10.38 -16.63 -5.61
CA PRO A 410 10.17 -15.78 -6.78
C PRO A 410 8.71 -15.41 -6.92
N VAL A 411 8.48 -14.12 -7.13
CA VAL A 411 7.15 -13.56 -7.38
C VAL A 411 7.03 -13.10 -8.84
N ILE A 412 8.13 -12.64 -9.43
CA ILE A 412 8.26 -12.35 -10.87
C ILE A 412 8.71 -13.63 -11.56
N SER A 413 7.86 -14.16 -12.45
CA SER A 413 8.02 -15.48 -13.06
C SER A 413 7.02 -15.67 -14.20
N ALA A 414 7.10 -16.79 -14.92
CA ALA A 414 6.12 -17.10 -15.96
C ALA A 414 4.70 -17.18 -15.38
N ILE A 415 3.72 -16.64 -16.11
CA ILE A 415 2.31 -16.67 -15.73
C ILE A 415 1.45 -17.28 -16.84
N GLN A 416 0.29 -17.83 -16.47
CA GLN A 416 -0.81 -18.22 -17.36
C GLN A 416 -0.33 -18.83 -18.70
N ASP A 417 -0.49 -18.12 -19.81
CA ASP A 417 -0.16 -18.60 -21.16
C ASP A 417 1.30 -19.00 -21.33
N PHE A 418 2.23 -18.32 -20.65
CA PHE A 418 3.65 -18.71 -20.68
C PHE A 418 3.88 -20.08 -20.05
N ILE A 419 3.14 -20.41 -18.98
CA ILE A 419 3.20 -21.73 -18.34
C ILE A 419 2.56 -22.77 -19.26
N THR A 420 1.41 -22.48 -19.87
CA THR A 420 0.75 -23.40 -20.82
C THR A 420 1.66 -23.71 -22.01
N ALA A 421 2.26 -22.69 -22.62
CA ALA A 421 3.19 -22.85 -23.73
C ALA A 421 4.43 -23.64 -23.31
N ALA A 422 5.01 -23.34 -22.14
CA ALA A 422 6.18 -24.05 -21.64
C ALA A 422 5.88 -25.54 -21.44
N TRP A 423 4.71 -25.84 -20.86
CA TRP A 423 4.28 -27.21 -20.61
C TRP A 423 4.09 -27.96 -21.93
N LEU A 424 3.33 -27.39 -22.86
CA LEU A 424 3.08 -27.96 -24.19
C LEU A 424 4.36 -28.15 -25.02
N LEU A 425 5.36 -27.28 -24.87
CA LEU A 425 6.67 -27.43 -25.49
C LEU A 425 7.43 -28.61 -24.87
N SER A 426 7.41 -28.74 -23.55
CA SER A 426 8.22 -29.72 -22.82
C SER A 426 7.67 -31.15 -22.79
N GLN A 427 6.50 -31.41 -23.39
CA GLN A 427 5.89 -32.74 -23.41
C GLN A 427 6.77 -33.78 -24.11
N ARG A 428 6.70 -35.03 -23.63
CA ARG A 428 7.53 -36.15 -24.13
C ARG A 428 7.28 -36.53 -25.59
N ASP A 429 6.06 -36.32 -26.08
CA ASP A 429 5.61 -36.67 -27.43
C ASP A 429 5.83 -35.56 -28.47
N ARG A 430 6.40 -34.42 -28.07
CA ARG A 430 6.72 -33.30 -28.97
C ARG A 430 8.12 -33.45 -29.56
N PHE A 431 8.15 -33.69 -30.87
CA PHE A 431 9.36 -33.74 -31.67
C PHE A 431 9.38 -32.67 -32.75
N PHE A 432 10.54 -32.08 -32.97
CA PHE A 432 10.77 -31.04 -33.96
C PHE A 432 11.85 -31.48 -34.92
N ASP A 433 11.67 -31.20 -36.22
CA ASP A 433 12.78 -31.29 -37.15
C ASP A 433 13.70 -30.07 -37.05
N ARG A 434 14.83 -30.12 -37.74
CA ARG A 434 15.83 -29.04 -37.66
C ARG A 434 15.23 -27.67 -38.00
N ARG A 435 14.33 -27.59 -38.99
CA ARG A 435 13.74 -26.31 -39.43
C ARG A 435 12.85 -25.73 -38.33
N GLN A 436 11.96 -26.54 -37.78
CA GLN A 436 11.10 -26.14 -36.67
C GLN A 436 11.91 -25.78 -35.43
N PHE A 437 12.90 -26.59 -35.07
CA PHE A 437 13.75 -26.36 -33.90
C PHE A 437 14.49 -25.03 -33.99
N THR A 438 15.15 -24.76 -35.12
CA THR A 438 15.88 -23.49 -35.32
C THR A 438 14.95 -22.29 -35.35
N GLN A 439 13.75 -22.43 -35.93
CA GLN A 439 12.76 -21.36 -35.94
C GLN A 439 12.32 -20.98 -34.52
N ILE A 440 12.13 -21.97 -33.63
CA ILE A 440 11.79 -21.70 -32.23
C ILE A 440 12.96 -21.03 -31.50
N CYS A 441 14.20 -21.48 -31.75
CA CYS A 441 15.39 -20.87 -31.19
C CYS A 441 15.53 -19.38 -31.58
N CYS A 442 15.16 -19.01 -32.81
CA CYS A 442 15.15 -17.60 -33.24
C CYS A 442 14.22 -16.72 -32.39
N TYR A 443 13.17 -17.28 -31.77
CA TYR A 443 12.24 -16.51 -30.94
C TYR A 443 12.85 -16.06 -29.60
N PHE A 444 13.95 -16.66 -29.16
CA PHE A 444 14.55 -16.40 -27.85
C PHE A 444 14.96 -14.93 -27.68
N ASN A 445 15.58 -14.37 -28.72
CA ASN A 445 16.09 -13.01 -28.69
C ASN A 445 16.06 -12.36 -30.08
N ASP A 446 14.93 -12.53 -30.77
CA ASP A 446 14.66 -11.89 -32.07
C ASP A 446 15.76 -12.18 -33.12
N ALA A 447 16.25 -13.42 -33.15
CA ALA A 447 17.34 -13.91 -33.99
C ALA A 447 18.71 -13.19 -33.84
N ASN A 448 18.90 -12.38 -32.79
CA ASN A 448 20.15 -11.65 -32.54
C ASN A 448 21.17 -12.43 -31.69
N LEU A 449 20.85 -13.66 -31.29
CA LEU A 449 21.68 -14.48 -30.40
C LEU A 449 22.26 -15.66 -31.17
N GLN A 450 23.57 -15.86 -31.09
CA GLN A 450 24.20 -17.09 -31.56
C GLN A 450 23.77 -18.26 -30.65
N ILE A 451 23.29 -19.34 -31.26
CA ILE A 451 22.82 -20.53 -30.54
C ILE A 451 23.55 -21.77 -31.08
N ASP A 452 24.17 -22.52 -30.17
CA ASP A 452 24.82 -23.79 -30.47
C ASP A 452 23.76 -24.90 -30.47
N ILE A 453 23.37 -25.36 -31.67
CA ILE A 453 22.32 -26.37 -31.82
C ILE A 453 22.83 -27.72 -31.27
N PRO A 454 22.14 -28.34 -30.29
CA PRO A 454 22.55 -29.62 -29.74
C PRO A 454 22.37 -30.76 -30.76
N PRO A 455 23.01 -31.92 -30.54
CA PRO A 455 22.73 -33.10 -31.36
C PRO A 455 21.25 -33.53 -31.27
N PRO A 456 20.65 -34.06 -32.34
CA PRO A 456 19.28 -34.57 -32.29
C PRO A 456 19.17 -35.77 -31.34
N THR A 457 18.06 -35.87 -30.61
CA THR A 457 17.78 -37.03 -29.75
C THR A 457 17.57 -38.30 -30.58
N ILE A 458 16.83 -38.19 -31.70
CA ILE A 458 16.58 -39.31 -32.62
C ILE A 458 17.39 -39.07 -33.89
N TRP A 459 18.22 -40.03 -34.27
CA TRP A 459 19.07 -39.94 -35.47
C TRP A 459 18.44 -40.58 -36.71
N LYS A 460 17.80 -41.73 -36.54
CA LYS A 460 17.09 -42.49 -37.58
C LYS A 460 15.68 -42.82 -37.07
N PRO A 461 14.63 -42.82 -37.92
CA PRO A 461 14.68 -42.61 -39.37
C PRO A 461 14.86 -41.14 -39.80
N LYS A 462 14.49 -40.17 -38.96
CA LYS A 462 14.66 -38.72 -39.20
C LYS A 462 15.38 -38.10 -38.01
N ARG A 463 16.19 -37.05 -38.27
CA ARG A 463 16.80 -36.23 -37.21
C ARG A 463 15.72 -35.41 -36.52
N LEU A 464 15.41 -35.76 -35.27
CA LEU A 464 14.39 -35.10 -34.46
C LEU A 464 14.97 -34.66 -33.12
N TRP A 465 14.57 -33.46 -32.72
CA TRP A 465 14.86 -32.85 -31.43
C TRP A 465 13.62 -32.89 -30.55
N THR A 466 13.80 -33.08 -29.26
CA THR A 466 12.70 -32.99 -28.30
C THR A 466 12.45 -31.53 -27.91
N GLY A 467 11.24 -31.22 -27.45
CA GLY A 467 10.97 -29.89 -26.92
C GLY A 467 11.74 -29.56 -25.64
N LYS A 468 12.19 -30.56 -24.88
CA LYS A 468 13.10 -30.38 -23.73
C LYS A 468 14.44 -29.75 -24.15
N GLN A 469 14.99 -30.14 -25.30
CA GLN A 469 16.23 -29.56 -25.83
C GLN A 469 16.13 -28.07 -26.17
N ILE A 470 14.91 -27.55 -26.42
CA ILE A 470 14.67 -26.12 -26.62
C ILE A 470 14.95 -25.36 -25.31
N PHE A 471 14.54 -25.92 -24.16
CA PHE A 471 14.82 -25.33 -22.85
C PHE A 471 16.30 -25.38 -22.50
N ASN A 472 17.05 -26.39 -22.97
CA ASN A 472 18.51 -26.43 -22.82
C ASN A 472 19.14 -25.19 -23.47
N CYS A 473 18.76 -24.92 -24.72
CA CYS A 473 19.25 -23.75 -25.46
C CYS A 473 18.75 -22.43 -24.86
N MET A 474 17.57 -22.43 -24.22
CA MET A 474 17.03 -21.24 -23.58
C MET A 474 17.82 -20.85 -22.32
N MET A 475 18.20 -21.85 -21.50
CA MET A 475 19.04 -21.66 -20.32
C MET A 475 20.48 -21.34 -20.73
N LYS A 476 21.06 -22.17 -21.61
CA LYS A 476 22.43 -22.06 -22.11
C LYS A 476 22.44 -22.03 -23.64
N PRO A 477 22.40 -20.85 -24.28
CA PRO A 477 22.30 -20.73 -25.74
C PRO A 477 23.59 -21.12 -26.46
N ASN A 478 24.75 -20.81 -25.89
CA ASN A 478 26.05 -21.07 -26.49
C ASN A 478 27.09 -21.46 -25.42
N LYS A 479 28.28 -21.86 -25.87
CA LYS A 479 29.39 -22.22 -24.97
C LYS A 479 29.89 -21.07 -24.10
N ASP A 480 29.76 -19.83 -24.55
CA ASP A 480 30.18 -18.63 -23.82
C ASP A 480 29.29 -18.35 -22.61
N CYS A 481 28.06 -18.89 -22.60
CA CYS A 481 27.16 -18.78 -21.46
C CYS A 481 27.59 -19.73 -20.32
N GLU A 482 27.91 -19.17 -19.16
CA GLU A 482 28.39 -19.92 -17.99
C GLU A 482 27.27 -20.58 -17.17
N VAL A 483 26.00 -20.34 -17.53
CA VAL A 483 24.83 -20.85 -16.80
C VAL A 483 24.74 -22.38 -16.93
N LEU A 484 24.94 -23.09 -15.82
CA LEU A 484 24.91 -24.55 -15.67
C LEU A 484 23.95 -24.96 -14.55
N VAL A 485 22.64 -24.86 -14.83
CA VAL A 485 21.59 -25.17 -13.86
C VAL A 485 21.59 -26.65 -13.50
N ASN A 486 21.58 -26.95 -12.21
CA ASN A 486 21.37 -28.29 -11.66
C ASN A 486 20.18 -28.25 -10.69
N LEU A 487 19.13 -29.00 -10.99
CA LEU A 487 17.87 -28.95 -10.23
C LEU A 487 17.14 -30.29 -10.30
N GLU A 488 16.62 -30.74 -9.16
CA GLU A 488 15.61 -31.79 -9.07
C GLU A 488 14.37 -31.22 -8.38
N SER A 489 13.20 -31.32 -9.01
CA SER A 489 12.00 -30.66 -8.51
C SER A 489 10.74 -31.42 -8.88
N LYS A 490 9.80 -31.46 -7.94
CA LYS A 490 8.46 -32.02 -8.16
C LYS A 490 7.62 -31.05 -8.99
N CYS A 491 7.09 -31.52 -10.13
CA CYS A 491 6.11 -30.80 -10.93
C CYS A 491 4.81 -30.53 -10.14
N ALA A 492 3.92 -29.69 -10.67
CA ALA A 492 2.61 -29.38 -10.12
C ALA A 492 1.77 -30.66 -9.96
N THR A 493 1.73 -31.49 -10.99
CA THR A 493 1.10 -32.81 -10.95
C THR A 493 2.15 -33.90 -11.02
N PHE A 494 2.26 -34.71 -9.97
CA PHE A 494 3.22 -35.80 -9.87
C PHE A 494 2.51 -37.11 -9.57
N HIS A 495 2.60 -38.06 -10.50
CA HIS A 495 2.17 -39.43 -10.25
C HIS A 495 3.37 -40.23 -9.76
N LYS A 496 3.29 -40.71 -8.52
CA LYS A 496 4.32 -41.60 -7.98
C LYS A 496 4.39 -42.86 -8.84
N PRO A 497 5.60 -43.35 -9.16
CA PRO A 497 5.71 -44.64 -9.84
C PRO A 497 5.20 -45.75 -8.90
N ASP A 498 4.41 -46.67 -9.45
CA ASP A 498 3.79 -47.76 -8.69
C ASP A 498 4.79 -48.90 -8.46
N PRO A 499 5.15 -49.22 -7.19
CA PRO A 499 6.11 -50.28 -6.89
C PRO A 499 5.72 -51.66 -7.41
N LYS A 500 4.42 -51.93 -7.56
CA LYS A 500 3.91 -53.23 -8.01
C LYS A 500 4.21 -53.51 -9.49
N LYS A 501 4.54 -52.48 -10.27
CA LYS A 501 4.84 -52.60 -11.70
C LYS A 501 6.31 -52.92 -11.99
N TRP A 502 7.14 -53.02 -10.96
CA TRP A 502 8.59 -53.22 -11.07
C TRP A 502 9.03 -54.52 -10.39
N PRO A 503 10.14 -55.13 -10.83
CA PRO A 503 10.67 -56.33 -10.19
C PRO A 503 10.97 -56.11 -8.69
N PRO A 504 10.74 -57.12 -7.83
CA PRO A 504 11.09 -57.04 -6.41
C PRO A 504 12.58 -56.72 -6.22
N GLY A 505 12.90 -55.75 -5.35
CA GLY A 505 14.28 -55.36 -5.05
C GLY A 505 14.84 -54.17 -5.85
N VAL A 506 14.09 -53.63 -6.82
CA VAL A 506 14.49 -52.41 -7.55
C VAL A 506 14.14 -51.15 -6.74
N HIS A 507 15.13 -50.29 -6.49
CA HIS A 507 14.89 -48.98 -5.89
C HIS A 507 14.27 -48.03 -6.91
N ILE A 508 13.01 -47.66 -6.71
CA ILE A 508 12.27 -46.79 -7.63
C ILE A 508 12.59 -45.33 -7.36
N ILE A 509 13.08 -44.65 -8.41
CA ILE A 509 13.43 -43.23 -8.39
C ILE A 509 12.23 -42.42 -8.91
N ASN A 510 12.03 -41.21 -8.39
CA ASN A 510 10.90 -40.35 -8.75
C ASN A 510 10.87 -39.96 -10.24
N ASP A 511 12.03 -39.96 -10.91
CA ASP A 511 12.22 -39.67 -12.34
C ASP A 511 11.45 -40.62 -13.26
N LEU A 512 11.09 -41.82 -12.78
CA LEU A 512 10.30 -42.83 -13.52
C LEU A 512 8.79 -42.57 -13.42
N SER A 513 8.40 -41.33 -13.13
CA SER A 513 7.00 -40.92 -13.00
C SER A 513 6.21 -41.20 -14.29
N PRO A 514 5.05 -41.86 -14.24
CA PRO A 514 4.27 -42.18 -15.44
C PRO A 514 3.81 -40.96 -16.23
N ASN A 515 3.61 -39.82 -15.56
CA ASN A 515 3.15 -38.58 -16.19
C ASN A 515 4.28 -37.58 -16.45
N ASP A 516 5.56 -38.00 -16.36
CA ASP A 516 6.72 -37.11 -16.48
C ASP A 516 6.67 -35.95 -15.45
N GLY A 517 6.17 -36.26 -14.24
CA GLY A 517 5.89 -35.28 -13.18
C GLY A 517 7.05 -34.98 -12.24
N TRP A 518 8.28 -35.29 -12.63
CA TRP A 518 9.49 -35.01 -11.87
C TRP A 518 10.55 -34.41 -12.79
N LEU A 519 10.97 -33.17 -12.50
CA LEU A 519 11.92 -32.42 -13.31
C LEU A 519 13.33 -32.67 -12.81
N VAL A 520 14.21 -33.09 -13.72
CA VAL A 520 15.66 -33.19 -13.48
C VAL A 520 16.40 -32.41 -14.55
N ILE A 521 17.18 -31.43 -14.11
CA ILE A 521 18.09 -30.64 -14.94
C ILE A 521 19.51 -30.90 -14.47
N ARG A 522 20.40 -31.25 -15.39
CA ARG A 522 21.83 -31.42 -15.14
C ARG A 522 22.62 -30.55 -16.10
N ASN A 523 23.44 -29.65 -15.57
CA ASN A 523 24.27 -28.74 -16.37
C ASN A 523 23.51 -27.98 -17.48
N SER A 524 22.34 -27.44 -17.14
CA SER A 524 21.41 -26.78 -18.08
C SER A 524 20.83 -27.70 -19.16
N GLU A 525 20.88 -29.03 -18.98
CA GLU A 525 20.21 -30.01 -19.82
C GLU A 525 19.04 -30.66 -19.09
N VAL A 526 17.84 -30.57 -19.66
CA VAL A 526 16.62 -31.18 -19.13
C VAL A 526 16.61 -32.67 -19.46
N MET A 527 16.72 -33.51 -18.44
CA MET A 527 16.80 -34.97 -18.56
C MET A 527 15.40 -35.62 -18.58
N CYS A 528 14.54 -35.21 -17.65
CA CYS A 528 13.15 -35.65 -17.56
C CYS A 528 12.30 -34.54 -16.92
N GLY A 529 10.98 -34.67 -17.03
CA GLY A 529 10.01 -33.73 -16.46
C GLY A 529 9.49 -32.68 -17.44
N VAL A 530 8.39 -32.03 -17.04
CA VAL A 530 7.75 -30.94 -17.78
C VAL A 530 8.02 -29.58 -17.14
N MET A 531 7.96 -28.52 -17.95
CA MET A 531 8.03 -27.13 -17.52
C MET A 531 6.62 -26.61 -17.23
N ASP A 532 6.29 -26.43 -15.96
CA ASP A 532 4.97 -26.10 -15.44
C ASP A 532 5.04 -25.01 -14.35
N LYS A 533 3.91 -24.71 -13.69
CA LYS A 533 3.89 -23.69 -12.63
C LYS A 533 4.89 -23.95 -11.50
N ALA A 534 5.16 -25.21 -11.15
CA ALA A 534 6.07 -25.54 -10.07
C ALA A 534 7.54 -25.27 -10.43
N THR A 535 7.87 -25.28 -11.72
CA THR A 535 9.24 -25.29 -12.23
C THR A 535 9.63 -23.97 -12.90
N VAL A 536 8.71 -23.31 -13.61
CA VAL A 536 8.93 -21.99 -14.23
C VAL A 536 8.02 -20.88 -13.68
N GLY A 537 7.03 -21.23 -12.87
CA GLY A 537 6.15 -20.27 -12.21
C GLY A 537 6.69 -19.78 -10.86
N GLY A 538 5.91 -18.90 -10.23
CA GLY A 538 6.21 -18.32 -8.92
C GLY A 538 5.73 -19.18 -7.74
N GLY A 539 6.23 -18.88 -6.55
CA GLY A 539 5.79 -19.50 -5.30
C GLY A 539 6.48 -20.83 -4.93
N LYS A 540 7.53 -21.23 -5.66
CA LYS A 540 8.42 -22.32 -5.25
C LYS A 540 9.89 -21.93 -5.34
N LYS A 541 10.65 -22.27 -4.30
CA LYS A 541 12.11 -22.07 -4.27
C LYS A 541 12.86 -23.03 -5.20
N THR A 542 12.23 -24.14 -5.59
CA THR A 542 12.79 -25.14 -6.52
C THR A 542 12.40 -24.87 -7.97
N SER A 543 12.14 -23.61 -8.32
CA SER A 543 11.94 -23.15 -9.70
C SER A 543 13.29 -22.95 -10.39
N VAL A 544 13.34 -23.16 -11.71
CA VAL A 544 14.51 -22.92 -12.56
C VAL A 544 15.00 -21.49 -12.38
N PHE A 545 14.08 -20.52 -12.34
CA PHE A 545 14.44 -19.12 -12.13
C PHE A 545 15.03 -18.87 -10.76
N SER A 546 14.52 -19.52 -9.70
CA SER A 546 15.11 -19.40 -8.35
C SER A 546 16.57 -19.85 -8.32
N VAL A 547 16.88 -20.97 -8.99
CA VAL A 547 18.24 -21.51 -9.04
C VAL A 547 19.16 -20.55 -9.79
N ILE A 548 18.71 -20.02 -10.93
CA ILE A 548 19.50 -19.05 -11.70
C ILE A 548 19.74 -17.77 -10.89
N ILE A 549 18.71 -17.22 -10.23
CA ILE A 549 18.84 -16.03 -9.37
C ILE A 549 19.89 -16.26 -8.28
N ARG A 550 19.87 -17.43 -7.65
CA ARG A 550 20.76 -17.76 -6.52
C ARG A 550 22.21 -18.00 -6.97
N ASP A 551 22.40 -18.74 -8.06
CA ASP A 551 23.72 -19.28 -8.43
C ASP A 551 24.45 -18.39 -9.45
N TYR A 552 23.72 -17.67 -10.32
CA TYR A 552 24.28 -16.86 -11.41
C TYR A 552 23.89 -15.37 -11.31
N GLY A 553 22.82 -15.06 -10.57
CA GLY A 553 22.40 -13.70 -10.30
C GLY A 553 21.13 -13.28 -11.06
N PRO A 554 20.63 -12.07 -10.78
CA PRO A 554 19.34 -11.61 -11.25
C PRO A 554 19.31 -11.27 -12.75
N ASP A 555 20.43 -10.86 -13.33
CA ASP A 555 20.50 -10.48 -14.74
C ASP A 555 20.31 -11.69 -15.66
N ASP A 556 20.99 -12.80 -15.40
CA ASP A 556 20.80 -14.05 -16.15
C ASP A 556 19.38 -14.60 -16.00
N ALA A 557 18.81 -14.53 -14.79
CA ALA A 557 17.44 -14.95 -14.56
C ALA A 557 16.45 -14.10 -15.37
N ALA A 558 16.64 -12.78 -15.40
CA ALA A 558 15.83 -11.86 -16.20
C ALA A 558 15.93 -12.17 -17.69
N LEU A 559 17.14 -12.45 -18.19
CA LEU A 559 17.37 -12.83 -19.59
C LEU A 559 16.64 -14.13 -19.96
N VAL A 560 16.74 -15.18 -19.14
CA VAL A 560 16.05 -16.45 -19.40
C VAL A 560 14.52 -16.30 -19.31
N MET A 561 14.01 -15.49 -18.38
CA MET A 561 12.57 -15.15 -18.32
C MET A 561 12.10 -14.45 -19.59
N ASN A 562 12.88 -13.48 -20.09
CA ASN A 562 12.56 -12.76 -21.34
C ASN A 562 12.56 -13.70 -22.55
N ARG A 563 13.53 -14.62 -22.63
CA ARG A 563 13.58 -15.65 -23.69
C ARG A 563 12.33 -16.52 -23.65
N LEU A 564 11.90 -16.94 -22.46
CA LEU A 564 10.68 -17.75 -22.28
C LEU A 564 9.43 -16.97 -22.72
N ALA A 565 9.26 -15.72 -22.28
CA ALA A 565 8.11 -14.88 -22.62
C ALA A 565 7.96 -14.70 -24.14
N LYS A 566 9.06 -14.30 -24.82
CA LYS A 566 9.07 -14.13 -26.28
C LYS A 566 8.78 -15.44 -27.04
N THR A 567 9.37 -16.54 -26.58
CA THR A 567 9.17 -17.87 -27.20
C THR A 567 7.74 -18.34 -27.03
N ALA A 568 7.22 -18.27 -25.81
CA ALA A 568 5.87 -18.69 -25.49
C ALA A 568 4.82 -17.92 -26.29
N ALA A 569 4.94 -16.58 -26.33
CA ALA A 569 4.00 -15.72 -27.05
C ALA A 569 3.92 -16.06 -28.55
N ARG A 570 5.08 -16.25 -29.20
CA ARG A 570 5.14 -16.54 -30.65
C ARG A 570 4.79 -17.99 -30.97
N TRP A 571 5.30 -18.93 -30.18
CA TRP A 571 5.11 -20.35 -30.45
C TRP A 571 3.65 -20.78 -30.21
N LEU A 572 3.04 -20.33 -29.11
CA LEU A 572 1.66 -20.68 -28.79
C LEU A 572 0.68 -20.11 -29.83
N ALA A 573 0.93 -18.89 -30.32
CA ALA A 573 0.15 -18.29 -31.40
C ALA A 573 0.23 -19.07 -32.71
N ASN A 574 1.38 -19.68 -33.02
CA ASN A 574 1.57 -20.46 -34.24
C ASN A 574 0.97 -21.87 -34.15
N ILE A 575 0.98 -22.49 -32.96
CA ILE A 575 0.47 -23.86 -32.80
C ILE A 575 -1.06 -23.91 -32.67
N GLY A 576 -1.65 -22.85 -32.09
CA GLY A 576 -3.05 -22.80 -31.72
C GLY A 576 -3.34 -23.57 -30.42
N PHE A 577 -3.97 -22.88 -29.47
CA PHE A 577 -4.54 -23.47 -28.26
C PHE A 577 -5.89 -22.79 -28.02
N SER A 578 -6.95 -23.58 -27.96
CA SER A 578 -8.33 -23.08 -27.88
C SER A 578 -9.14 -23.94 -26.94
N LEU A 579 -10.19 -23.36 -26.36
CA LEU A 579 -11.18 -24.03 -25.54
C LEU A 579 -12.51 -23.96 -26.29
N GLY A 580 -13.12 -25.11 -26.54
CA GLY A 580 -14.43 -25.22 -27.17
C GLY A 580 -15.52 -25.67 -26.20
N ILE A 581 -16.78 -25.64 -26.64
CA ILE A 581 -17.90 -26.19 -25.85
C ILE A 581 -17.72 -27.70 -25.60
N ASN A 582 -17.13 -28.42 -26.55
CA ASN A 582 -16.86 -29.85 -26.43
C ASN A 582 -15.89 -30.19 -25.30
N ASP A 583 -15.10 -29.22 -24.82
CA ASP A 583 -14.17 -29.42 -23.70
C ASP A 583 -14.86 -29.43 -22.33
N VAL A 584 -16.11 -28.98 -22.26
CA VAL A 584 -16.88 -28.86 -21.00
C VAL A 584 -18.15 -29.71 -21.00
N ILE A 585 -18.49 -30.36 -22.12
CA ILE A 585 -19.63 -31.27 -22.19
C ILE A 585 -19.28 -32.56 -21.43
N PRO A 586 -20.10 -32.98 -20.45
CA PRO A 586 -19.86 -34.21 -19.73
C PRO A 586 -20.04 -35.41 -20.65
N GLY A 587 -19.15 -36.39 -20.54
CA GLY A 587 -19.29 -37.65 -21.24
C GLY A 587 -20.46 -38.50 -20.71
N PRO A 588 -20.84 -39.57 -21.44
CA PRO A 588 -21.94 -40.43 -21.06
C PRO A 588 -21.69 -41.16 -19.73
N ILE A 589 -20.44 -41.57 -19.46
CA ILE A 589 -20.10 -42.33 -18.25
C ILE A 589 -20.25 -41.44 -17.02
N LEU A 590 -19.75 -40.20 -17.08
CA LEU A 590 -19.93 -39.21 -16.02
C LEU A 590 -21.41 -38.92 -15.79
N SER A 591 -22.20 -38.75 -16.86
CA SER A 591 -23.62 -38.40 -16.74
C SER A 591 -24.43 -39.48 -16.02
N GLU A 592 -24.22 -40.76 -16.38
CA GLU A 592 -24.87 -41.90 -15.73
C GLU A 592 -24.45 -42.05 -14.26
N LYS A 593 -23.12 -42.07 -14.00
CA LYS A 593 -22.59 -42.26 -12.64
C LYS A 593 -22.92 -41.10 -11.72
N LYS A 594 -22.94 -39.87 -12.23
CA LYS A 594 -23.35 -38.68 -11.46
C LYS A 594 -24.77 -38.85 -10.95
N ASN A 595 -25.72 -39.21 -11.82
CA ASN A 595 -27.11 -39.36 -11.42
C ASN A 595 -27.26 -40.45 -10.35
N GLU A 596 -26.60 -41.61 -10.55
CA GLU A 596 -26.61 -42.69 -9.56
C GLU A 596 -26.03 -42.27 -8.20
N MET A 597 -24.90 -41.57 -8.17
CA MET A 597 -24.26 -41.13 -6.93
C MET A 597 -25.05 -40.03 -6.22
N VAL A 598 -25.65 -39.11 -6.96
CA VAL A 598 -26.47 -38.01 -6.41
C VAL A 598 -27.75 -38.55 -5.78
N GLU A 599 -28.45 -39.48 -6.46
CA GLU A 599 -29.68 -40.08 -5.92
C GLU A 599 -29.41 -40.85 -4.62
N ARG A 600 -28.33 -41.64 -4.57
CA ARG A 600 -27.93 -42.32 -3.32
C ARG A 600 -27.62 -41.33 -2.21
N ALA A 601 -26.92 -40.24 -2.52
CA ALA A 601 -26.58 -39.22 -1.54
C ALA A 601 -27.82 -38.47 -1.00
N TYR A 602 -28.82 -38.23 -1.85
CA TYR A 602 -30.10 -37.66 -1.42
C TYR A 602 -30.87 -38.62 -0.50
N ALA A 603 -30.87 -39.92 -0.82
CA ALA A 603 -31.45 -40.92 0.08
C ALA A 603 -30.74 -40.97 1.44
N ASP A 604 -29.41 -40.94 1.46
CA ASP A 604 -28.61 -40.92 2.70
C ASP A 604 -28.88 -39.65 3.53
N CYS A 605 -28.95 -38.48 2.87
CA CYS A 605 -29.27 -37.21 3.54
C CYS A 605 -30.69 -37.23 4.14
N GLN A 606 -31.65 -37.78 3.41
CA GLN A 606 -33.03 -37.91 3.87
C GLN A 606 -33.12 -38.81 5.12
N GLN A 607 -32.39 -39.93 5.14
CA GLN A 607 -32.31 -40.80 6.32
C GLN A 607 -31.69 -40.07 7.53
N LEU A 608 -30.67 -39.24 7.32
CA LEU A 608 -30.07 -38.44 8.39
C LEU A 608 -31.06 -37.40 8.95
N ILE A 609 -31.83 -36.75 8.08
CA ILE A 609 -32.89 -35.80 8.47
C ILE A 609 -33.97 -36.51 9.29
N GLU A 610 -34.38 -37.72 8.88
CA GLU A 610 -35.37 -38.52 9.62
C GLU A 610 -34.85 -38.95 10.99
N LYS A 611 -33.60 -39.40 11.09
CA LYS A 611 -32.95 -39.73 12.37
C LYS A 611 -32.85 -38.51 13.29
N ALA A 612 -32.58 -37.33 12.74
CA ALA A 612 -32.57 -36.08 13.49
C ALA A 612 -33.97 -35.72 14.02
N LYS A 613 -35.01 -35.79 13.17
CA LYS A 613 -36.41 -35.56 13.56
C LYS A 613 -36.88 -36.52 14.67
N MET A 614 -36.39 -37.75 14.67
CA MET A 614 -36.71 -38.76 15.69
C MET A 614 -35.87 -38.63 16.98
N GLY A 615 -34.96 -37.66 17.08
CA GLY A 615 -34.08 -37.50 18.25
C GLY A 615 -33.03 -38.61 18.41
N LYS A 616 -32.82 -39.43 17.38
CA LYS A 616 -31.93 -40.62 17.41
C LYS A 616 -30.58 -40.37 16.76
N LEU A 617 -30.27 -39.12 16.41
CA LEU A 617 -28.98 -38.76 15.82
C LEU A 617 -27.95 -38.61 16.93
N GLU A 618 -26.87 -39.40 16.87
CA GLU A 618 -25.77 -39.27 17.81
C GLU A 618 -25.00 -37.97 17.55
N ASN A 619 -24.97 -37.09 18.56
CA ASN A 619 -24.30 -35.80 18.45
C ASN A 619 -22.79 -35.97 18.36
N LYS A 620 -22.16 -35.18 17.48
CA LYS A 620 -20.71 -35.06 17.48
C LYS A 620 -20.25 -34.33 18.76
N PRO A 621 -19.06 -34.65 19.29
CA PRO A 621 -18.53 -33.97 20.46
C PRO A 621 -18.48 -32.45 20.25
N GLY A 622 -19.14 -31.69 21.13
CA GLY A 622 -19.15 -30.23 21.08
C GLY A 622 -20.15 -29.60 20.09
N CYS A 623 -21.00 -30.41 19.43
CA CYS A 623 -22.06 -29.93 18.55
C CYS A 623 -23.43 -30.22 19.14
N ASP A 624 -24.39 -29.32 18.89
CA ASP A 624 -25.80 -29.63 19.07
C ASP A 624 -26.32 -30.52 17.92
N GLN A 625 -27.61 -30.88 17.97
CA GLN A 625 -28.19 -31.83 17.03
C GLN A 625 -28.32 -31.25 15.61
N GLU A 626 -28.58 -29.94 15.48
CA GLU A 626 -28.67 -29.25 14.19
C GLU A 626 -27.29 -29.11 13.54
N GLN A 627 -26.29 -28.68 14.31
CA GLN A 627 -24.89 -28.60 13.86
C GLN A 627 -24.35 -29.97 13.46
N THR A 628 -24.72 -31.02 14.20
CA THR A 628 -24.32 -32.40 13.86
C THR A 628 -24.95 -32.83 12.54
N LEU A 629 -26.24 -32.54 12.32
CA LEU A 629 -26.94 -32.83 11.07
C LEU A 629 -26.30 -32.10 9.88
N GLU A 630 -26.04 -30.80 10.02
CA GLU A 630 -25.39 -29.99 8.98
C GLU A 630 -24.00 -30.52 8.63
N ALA A 631 -23.20 -30.90 9.62
CA ALA A 631 -21.87 -31.47 9.41
C ALA A 631 -21.90 -32.83 8.70
N LEU A 632 -22.89 -33.67 8.99
CA LEU A 632 -23.04 -34.98 8.34
C LEU A 632 -23.52 -34.83 6.89
N ILE A 633 -24.55 -34.02 6.66
CA ILE A 633 -25.07 -33.75 5.30
C ILE A 633 -23.97 -33.10 4.44
N SER A 634 -23.31 -32.07 4.95
CA SER A 634 -22.21 -31.40 4.23
C SER A 634 -21.07 -32.38 3.91
N GLY A 635 -20.79 -33.32 4.80
CA GLY A 635 -19.80 -34.39 4.58
C GLY A 635 -20.18 -35.32 3.43
N VAL A 636 -21.43 -35.78 3.40
CA VAL A 636 -21.96 -36.64 2.32
C VAL A 636 -21.91 -35.91 0.97
N LEU A 637 -22.44 -34.69 0.89
CA LEU A 637 -22.48 -33.91 -0.34
C LEU A 637 -21.07 -33.54 -0.85
N SER A 638 -20.15 -33.21 0.06
CA SER A 638 -18.75 -32.93 -0.31
C SER A 638 -18.04 -34.16 -0.86
N LYS A 639 -18.34 -35.35 -0.34
CA LYS A 639 -17.78 -36.61 -0.84
C LYS A 639 -18.25 -36.91 -2.25
N VAL A 640 -19.54 -36.75 -2.53
CA VAL A 640 -20.11 -36.94 -3.88
C VAL A 640 -19.43 -36.01 -4.88
N ARG A 641 -19.22 -34.73 -4.52
CA ARG A 641 -18.50 -33.79 -5.37
C ARG A 641 -17.08 -34.27 -5.70
N GLY A 642 -16.37 -34.82 -4.72
CA GLY A 642 -15.04 -35.41 -4.90
C GLY A 642 -15.06 -36.63 -5.84
N ASP A 643 -15.93 -37.60 -5.57
CA ASP A 643 -16.02 -38.85 -6.32
C ASP A 643 -16.44 -38.61 -7.79
N VAL A 644 -17.43 -37.74 -8.02
CA VAL A 644 -17.87 -37.34 -9.36
C VAL A 644 -16.77 -36.55 -10.08
N GLY A 645 -16.07 -35.66 -9.37
CA GLY A 645 -14.95 -34.91 -9.93
C GLY A 645 -13.80 -35.82 -10.38
N ASP A 646 -13.45 -36.84 -9.60
CA ASP A 646 -12.43 -37.83 -9.96
C ASP A 646 -12.83 -38.68 -11.17
N ILE A 647 -14.13 -38.95 -11.37
CA ILE A 647 -14.63 -39.61 -12.57
C ILE A 647 -14.50 -38.68 -13.78
N CYS A 648 -14.92 -37.42 -13.63
CA CYS A 648 -14.82 -36.40 -14.68
C CYS A 648 -13.38 -36.28 -15.19
N MET A 649 -12.40 -36.11 -14.29
CA MET A 649 -10.99 -35.95 -14.63
C MET A 649 -10.38 -37.20 -15.32
N ARG A 650 -10.93 -38.39 -15.10
CA ARG A 650 -10.49 -39.63 -15.75
C ARG A 650 -11.10 -39.84 -17.14
N GLU A 651 -12.32 -39.33 -17.36
CA GLU A 651 -13.01 -39.45 -18.65
C GLU A 651 -12.53 -38.41 -19.67
N LEU A 652 -12.10 -37.22 -19.21
CA LEU A 652 -11.61 -36.16 -20.08
C LEU A 652 -10.39 -36.61 -20.92
N SER A 653 -10.39 -36.22 -22.19
CA SER A 653 -9.27 -36.45 -23.11
C SER A 653 -8.01 -35.72 -22.64
N ARG A 654 -6.84 -36.33 -22.84
CA ARG A 654 -5.54 -35.71 -22.54
C ARG A 654 -5.27 -34.38 -23.28
N TYR A 655 -6.00 -34.14 -24.38
CA TYR A 655 -5.88 -32.91 -25.19
C TYR A 655 -6.88 -31.83 -24.80
N ASN A 656 -7.73 -32.09 -23.82
CA ASN A 656 -8.72 -31.14 -23.32
C ASN A 656 -8.02 -29.89 -22.75
N ALA A 657 -8.36 -28.71 -23.27
CA ALA A 657 -7.69 -27.47 -22.89
C ALA A 657 -7.84 -27.13 -21.39
N PRO A 658 -9.03 -27.21 -20.76
CA PRO A 658 -9.20 -27.05 -19.32
C PRO A 658 -8.34 -28.01 -18.48
N LEU A 659 -8.27 -29.28 -18.87
CA LEU A 659 -7.45 -30.29 -18.18
C LEU A 659 -5.96 -29.94 -18.28
N ILE A 660 -5.49 -29.51 -19.45
CA ILE A 660 -4.11 -29.06 -19.65
C ILE A 660 -3.79 -27.87 -18.74
N MET A 661 -4.65 -26.84 -18.72
CA MET A 661 -4.45 -25.65 -17.89
C MET A 661 -4.42 -25.99 -16.38
N ALA A 662 -5.29 -26.90 -15.94
CA ALA A 662 -5.29 -27.39 -14.57
C ALA A 662 -4.02 -28.21 -14.23
N THR A 663 -3.56 -29.04 -15.16
CA THR A 663 -2.38 -29.91 -14.98
C THR A 663 -1.07 -29.11 -14.93
N CYS A 664 -0.90 -28.14 -15.84
CA CYS A 664 0.29 -27.28 -15.84
C CYS A 664 0.21 -26.18 -14.76
N GLY A 665 -0.98 -25.92 -14.23
CA GLY A 665 -1.24 -24.91 -13.20
C GLY A 665 -1.31 -23.48 -13.72
N SER A 666 -1.51 -23.27 -15.02
CA SER A 666 -1.58 -21.93 -15.63
C SER A 666 -2.76 -21.12 -15.11
N LYS A 667 -3.97 -21.68 -15.19
CA LYS A 667 -5.21 -21.10 -14.67
C LYS A 667 -6.25 -22.20 -14.43
N GLY A 668 -7.04 -22.05 -13.37
CA GLY A 668 -7.97 -23.08 -12.94
C GLY A 668 -7.33 -24.11 -11.99
N GLY A 669 -8.12 -25.08 -11.56
CA GLY A 669 -7.69 -26.20 -10.73
C GLY A 669 -8.67 -27.35 -10.92
N ALA A 670 -8.31 -28.55 -10.46
CA ALA A 670 -9.14 -29.76 -10.66
C ALA A 670 -10.61 -29.54 -10.28
N VAL A 671 -10.87 -28.78 -9.20
CA VAL A 671 -12.20 -28.43 -8.70
C VAL A 671 -13.03 -27.51 -9.63
N ARG A 672 -12.39 -26.71 -10.50
CA ARG A 672 -13.10 -25.87 -11.47
C ARG A 672 -13.31 -26.58 -12.82
N SER A 673 -12.55 -27.64 -13.05
CA SER A 673 -12.67 -28.51 -14.23
C SER A 673 -13.69 -29.63 -14.00
N SER A 674 -13.85 -30.08 -12.75
CA SER A 674 -14.96 -30.91 -12.26
C SER A 674 -16.20 -30.07 -11.99
#